data_AF-A0A9D5BHW5-F1
#
_entry.id   AF-A0A9D5BHW5-F1
#
_cell.length_a   1.000
_cell.length_b   1.000
_cell.length_c   1.000
_cell.angle_alpha   90.00
_cell.angle_beta   90.00
_cell.angle_gamma   90.00
#
_symmetry.space_group_name_H-M   'P 1'
#
loop_
_entity.id
_entity.type
_entity.pdbx_description
1 polymer ?
#
loop_
_entity_poly.entity_id
_entity_poly.type
_entity_poly.pdbx_seq_one_letter_code
_entity_poly.pdbx_strand_id
1 'polypeptide(L)'
;MLLNAGRLLQQYVVDNYVKIESGRLRWIKEHQSDIRSELYQGLHDVLHVGETNAENIGKRTILPSSFIGGRRDMTQRYEDGMAIVLNGGKPDIFLTMTCNPSWSEITSELLPFQTPQDRPDLLIRIFRSKFEKLKDDVINKGVLGKVTSYMYVTEFQKRGLPHVHMLLVLESNDKLRDPKDYDSMVRAEIPKLECEPQLHEVVVRHMIHGPCGIINRKSPCMKDGHCKKRYPKQFLDETRQGTDSYPEYRRRFDESVSLGRDRSVDNRWVVPYNPWLLLKYDCHINVEICSSIKSIKYLYKYVYKGPDRVAMEVHKGSYMDEVQQYVDARWICAPEALWKIFRFTLYRLYPSVERLQIHLPNRHQVRFYDHQQIADVRSTRKVIGRIYTVSPSEGDKFYLRLLLSHVIGPTSWEYLLTNNGMTFSTFKKSAEDRGFLETDHSIRDCLVEATSLRMPYALRRLFVTILIFCEPTDVRGLWNEFFTHMVEDYQIANNDVESDLTNMLLKDLNELLNLHGKKIDDYDLPSLPPITIDRGAVPSIIQEELAIDIPNEDIESIAKLNNDQMIAFNTIMNVIVQKHNGIFFVDGPGGTGKTFLYRTLMASLRSRGEIVLATASSGIAATLLPGGRTAHSRFKIPIDIQPSSICGIEKQKDLANLIRVAAVIIWDEAPMTNKNCLEALDRSLQDICSNNAPFGGKVLIMGGRIFVKFFLL
;
A
#
# COMPACT_ATOMS: atom_id res chain seq x y z
N MET A 1 -41.56 5.60 7.04
CA MET A 1 -41.02 6.71 7.86
C MET A 1 -39.51 6.86 7.69
N LEU A 2 -38.71 5.83 7.99
CA LEU A 2 -37.24 5.92 7.97
C LEU A 2 -36.61 6.23 6.59
N LEU A 3 -37.14 5.65 5.50
CA LEU A 3 -36.62 5.86 4.14
C LEU A 3 -36.71 7.33 3.66
N ASN A 4 -37.54 8.15 4.32
CA ASN A 4 -37.74 9.56 3.93
C ASN A 4 -37.01 10.53 4.86
N ALA A 5 -36.18 10.02 5.80
CA ALA A 5 -35.55 10.82 6.83
C ALA A 5 -34.17 11.41 6.43
N GLY A 6 -33.81 11.35 5.15
CA GLY A 6 -32.59 11.95 4.59
C GLY A 6 -31.31 11.55 5.33
N ARG A 7 -30.63 12.51 5.95
CA ARG A 7 -29.39 12.25 6.73
C ARG A 7 -29.58 11.21 7.84
N LEU A 8 -30.75 11.14 8.47
CA LEU A 8 -31.02 10.14 9.51
C LEU A 8 -31.04 8.73 8.93
N LEU A 9 -31.59 8.54 7.71
CA LEU A 9 -31.51 7.27 7.00
C LEU A 9 -30.05 6.91 6.72
N GLN A 10 -29.26 7.86 6.21
CA GLN A 10 -27.84 7.64 5.90
C GLN A 10 -27.06 7.18 7.13
N GLN A 11 -27.26 7.83 8.28
CA GLN A 11 -26.63 7.44 9.53
C GLN A 11 -27.10 6.05 9.97
N TYR A 12 -28.42 5.82 9.98
CA TYR A 12 -28.99 4.54 10.37
C TYR A 12 -28.42 3.36 9.56
N VAL A 13 -28.34 3.49 8.23
CA VAL A 13 -27.86 2.38 7.38
C VAL A 13 -26.36 2.12 7.57
N VAL A 14 -25.57 3.17 7.79
CA VAL A 14 -24.14 3.04 8.10
C VAL A 14 -23.97 2.34 9.44
N ASP A 15 -24.66 2.78 10.49
CA ASP A 15 -24.58 2.19 11.83
C ASP A 15 -25.00 0.72 11.82
N ASN A 16 -26.06 0.37 11.09
CA ASN A 16 -26.50 -1.02 10.96
C ASN A 16 -25.49 -1.87 10.20
N TYR A 17 -24.91 -1.36 9.13
CA TYR A 17 -23.86 -2.10 8.42
C TYR A 17 -22.62 -2.29 9.30
N VAL A 18 -22.19 -1.26 10.04
CA VAL A 18 -21.07 -1.37 10.98
C VAL A 18 -21.36 -2.44 12.03
N LYS A 19 -22.59 -2.52 12.57
CA LYS A 19 -22.98 -3.62 13.49
C LYS A 19 -22.88 -5.00 12.83
N ILE A 20 -23.34 -5.15 11.59
CA ILE A 20 -23.25 -6.41 10.84
C ILE A 20 -21.80 -6.80 10.61
N GLU A 21 -20.96 -5.87 10.16
CA GLU A 21 -19.54 -6.11 9.88
C GLU A 21 -18.77 -6.40 11.17
N SER A 22 -18.98 -5.63 12.23
CA SER A 22 -18.41 -5.89 13.56
C SER A 22 -18.83 -7.24 14.11
N GLY A 23 -20.07 -7.68 13.89
CA GLY A 23 -20.52 -9.02 14.27
C GLY A 23 -19.75 -10.13 13.54
N ARG A 24 -19.52 -9.98 12.23
CA ARG A 24 -18.71 -10.93 11.44
C ARG A 24 -17.25 -10.94 11.87
N LEU A 25 -16.67 -9.76 12.09
CA LEU A 25 -15.29 -9.62 12.56
C LEU A 25 -15.11 -10.20 13.96
N ARG A 26 -16.09 -10.02 14.85
CA ARG A 26 -16.12 -10.65 16.18
C ARG A 26 -16.14 -12.17 16.06
N TRP A 27 -17.03 -12.72 15.23
CA TRP A 27 -17.05 -14.16 14.97
C TRP A 27 -15.69 -14.67 14.48
N ILE A 28 -15.07 -13.98 13.52
CA ILE A 28 -13.72 -14.32 13.03
C ILE A 28 -12.69 -14.29 14.16
N LYS A 29 -12.76 -13.29 15.05
CA LYS A 29 -11.84 -13.15 16.19
C LYS A 29 -12.04 -14.26 17.23
N GLU A 30 -13.27 -14.69 17.46
CA GLU A 30 -13.64 -15.74 18.42
C GLU A 30 -13.40 -17.16 17.88
N HIS A 31 -13.43 -17.36 16.55
CA HIS A 31 -13.30 -18.68 15.89
C HIS A 31 -11.94 -18.84 15.17
N GLN A 32 -10.88 -18.20 15.70
CA GLN A 32 -9.54 -18.29 15.11
C GLN A 32 -8.99 -19.73 15.10
N SER A 33 -9.37 -20.60 16.05
CA SER A 33 -8.97 -22.02 16.05
C SER A 33 -9.43 -22.76 14.79
N ASP A 34 -10.67 -22.52 14.36
CA ASP A 34 -11.30 -23.22 13.24
C ASP A 34 -10.80 -22.65 11.90
N ILE A 35 -10.60 -21.33 11.85
CA ILE A 35 -10.00 -20.67 10.68
C ILE A 35 -8.53 -21.10 10.53
N ARG A 36 -7.80 -21.22 11.64
CA ARG A 36 -6.41 -21.69 11.64
C ARG A 36 -6.30 -23.15 11.26
N SER A 37 -7.28 -24.02 11.56
CA SER A 37 -7.23 -25.43 11.13
C SER A 37 -7.43 -25.58 9.61
N GLU A 38 -8.25 -24.72 8.98
CA GLU A 38 -8.30 -24.57 7.53
C GLU A 38 -7.00 -23.99 6.94
N LEU A 39 -6.35 -23.08 7.68
CA LEU A 39 -5.05 -22.47 7.39
C LEU A 39 -3.86 -23.28 7.97
N TYR A 40 -4.03 -24.50 8.50
CA TYR A 40 -2.98 -25.19 9.28
C TYR A 40 -1.84 -25.70 8.40
N GLN A 41 -1.96 -25.54 7.08
CA GLN A 41 -0.83 -25.62 6.15
C GLN A 41 0.09 -24.37 6.20
N GLY A 42 -0.41 -23.25 6.70
CA GLY A 42 0.22 -21.93 6.80
C GLY A 42 0.97 -21.67 8.12
N LEU A 43 1.24 -22.70 8.93
CA LEU A 43 2.28 -22.63 9.97
C LEU A 43 3.65 -22.23 9.34
N HIS A 44 3.84 -22.53 8.05
CA HIS A 44 5.01 -22.14 7.26
C HIS A 44 5.09 -20.64 6.92
N ASP A 45 3.98 -19.91 6.81
CA ASP A 45 3.99 -18.45 6.59
C ASP A 45 4.51 -17.70 7.84
N VAL A 46 4.47 -18.33 9.01
CA VAL A 46 5.01 -17.79 10.27
C VAL A 46 6.51 -18.06 10.38
N LEU A 47 6.98 -19.22 9.90
CA LEU A 47 8.41 -19.52 9.75
C LEU A 47 9.10 -18.59 8.74
N HIS A 48 8.36 -18.08 7.75
CA HIS A 48 8.85 -17.11 6.77
C HIS A 48 9.29 -15.75 7.31
N VAL A 49 8.95 -15.42 8.55
CA VAL A 49 9.36 -14.16 9.21
C VAL A 49 10.47 -14.40 10.24
N GLY A 50 11.00 -15.63 10.32
CA GLY A 50 12.05 -15.98 11.30
C GLY A 50 11.54 -16.19 12.73
N GLU A 51 10.24 -16.45 12.91
CA GLU A 51 9.62 -16.58 14.23
C GLU A 51 9.82 -18.00 14.80
N THR A 52 10.77 -18.16 15.73
CA THR A 52 11.16 -19.46 16.33
C THR A 52 10.49 -19.74 17.68
N ASN A 53 9.69 -18.82 18.22
CA ASN A 53 9.13 -18.93 19.55
C ASN A 53 7.72 -19.54 19.53
N ALA A 54 7.57 -20.73 20.11
CA ALA A 54 6.31 -21.48 20.16
C ALA A 54 5.17 -20.73 20.88
N GLU A 55 5.48 -19.77 21.76
CA GLU A 55 4.48 -18.90 22.40
C GLU A 55 3.74 -17.94 21.46
N ASN A 56 4.31 -17.66 20.26
CA ASN A 56 3.67 -16.80 19.25
C ASN A 56 2.84 -17.60 18.24
N ILE A 57 2.97 -18.94 18.25
CA ILE A 57 2.11 -19.86 17.52
C ILE A 57 0.75 -19.86 18.21
N GLY A 58 -0.22 -19.18 17.59
CA GLY A 58 -1.58 -19.06 18.10
C GLY A 58 -1.96 -17.66 18.63
N LYS A 59 -1.07 -16.65 18.55
CA LYS A 59 -1.40 -15.27 18.95
C LYS A 59 -1.84 -14.35 17.80
N ARG A 60 -1.67 -14.70 16.51
CA ARG A 60 -2.07 -13.82 15.38
C ARG A 60 -3.57 -13.94 15.03
N THR A 61 -4.30 -12.82 15.01
CA THR A 61 -5.69 -12.80 14.51
C THR A 61 -5.67 -12.59 13.01
N ILE A 62 -5.96 -13.65 12.26
CA ILE A 62 -5.88 -13.69 10.80
C ILE A 62 -7.25 -13.37 10.21
N LEU A 63 -7.28 -12.41 9.28
CA LEU A 63 -8.43 -12.15 8.45
C LEU A 63 -8.37 -13.07 7.21
N PRO A 64 -9.32 -14.01 7.08
CA PRO A 64 -9.28 -14.99 5.99
C PRO A 64 -9.51 -14.31 4.64
N SER A 65 -9.06 -14.95 3.57
CA SER A 65 -9.25 -14.42 2.23
C SER A 65 -10.69 -14.48 1.72
N SER A 66 -11.56 -15.22 2.40
CA SER A 66 -13.02 -15.19 2.19
C SER A 66 -13.65 -13.87 2.65
N PHE A 67 -12.93 -13.07 3.43
CA PHE A 67 -13.42 -11.79 3.92
C PHE A 67 -13.16 -10.66 2.91
N ILE A 68 -14.23 -10.25 2.22
CA ILE A 68 -14.24 -9.25 1.15
C ILE A 68 -13.65 -7.91 1.64
N GLY A 69 -12.61 -7.43 0.97
CA GLY A 69 -11.91 -6.16 1.25
C GLY A 69 -10.70 -6.30 2.17
N GLY A 70 -10.44 -7.50 2.73
CA GLY A 70 -9.24 -7.80 3.49
C GLY A 70 -7.98 -7.87 2.62
N ARG A 71 -6.79 -7.77 3.23
CA ARG A 71 -5.51 -7.79 2.48
C ARG A 71 -5.37 -9.04 1.61
N ARG A 72 -5.63 -10.23 2.16
CA ARG A 72 -5.53 -11.50 1.43
C ARG A 72 -6.57 -11.64 0.32
N ASP A 73 -7.79 -11.16 0.55
CA ASP A 73 -8.84 -11.11 -0.48
C ASP A 73 -8.38 -10.24 -1.66
N MET A 74 -7.82 -9.06 -1.41
CA MET A 74 -7.30 -8.19 -2.47
C MET A 74 -6.13 -8.82 -3.24
N THR A 75 -5.18 -9.46 -2.55
CA THR A 75 -4.07 -10.18 -3.19
C THR A 75 -4.58 -11.34 -4.04
N GLN A 76 -5.50 -12.15 -3.51
CA GLN A 76 -6.06 -13.29 -4.24
C GLN A 76 -6.80 -12.85 -5.50
N ARG A 77 -7.64 -11.83 -5.37
CA ARG A 77 -8.37 -11.27 -6.51
C ARG A 77 -7.44 -10.78 -7.62
N TYR A 78 -6.33 -10.13 -7.26
CA TYR A 78 -5.31 -9.72 -8.21
C TYR A 78 -4.69 -10.92 -8.93
N GLU A 79 -4.29 -11.95 -8.18
CA GLU A 79 -3.73 -13.20 -8.76
C GLU A 79 -4.73 -13.93 -9.66
N ASP A 80 -6.00 -13.98 -9.26
CA ASP A 80 -7.08 -14.60 -10.05
C ASP A 80 -7.29 -13.84 -11.36
N GLY A 81 -7.27 -12.50 -11.33
CA GLY A 81 -7.33 -11.70 -12.55
C GLY A 81 -6.15 -11.97 -13.47
N MET A 82 -4.93 -12.07 -12.92
CA MET A 82 -3.74 -12.42 -13.70
C MET A 82 -3.85 -13.80 -14.36
N ALA A 83 -4.45 -14.79 -13.68
CA ALA A 83 -4.71 -16.10 -14.25
C ALA A 83 -5.66 -16.03 -15.45
N ILE A 84 -6.71 -15.19 -15.38
CA ILE A 84 -7.60 -14.93 -16.52
C ILE A 84 -6.84 -14.32 -17.70
N VAL A 85 -5.91 -13.40 -17.47
CA VAL A 85 -5.09 -12.82 -18.56
C VAL A 85 -4.15 -13.84 -19.18
N LEU A 86 -3.47 -14.63 -18.35
CA LEU A 86 -2.54 -15.66 -18.83
C LEU A 86 -3.26 -16.68 -19.72
N ASN A 87 -4.50 -17.02 -19.38
CA ASN A 87 -5.30 -17.97 -20.13
C ASN A 87 -6.06 -17.34 -21.32
N GLY A 88 -6.68 -16.19 -21.13
CA GLY A 88 -7.59 -15.54 -22.09
C GLY A 88 -6.96 -14.45 -22.95
N GLY A 89 -5.72 -14.05 -22.65
CA GLY A 89 -5.05 -12.93 -23.28
C GLY A 89 -5.32 -11.58 -22.61
N LYS A 90 -4.68 -10.53 -23.13
CA LYS A 90 -4.82 -9.16 -22.62
C LYS A 90 -6.27 -8.64 -22.75
N PRO A 91 -6.77 -7.83 -21.80
CA PRO A 91 -8.01 -7.08 -21.96
C PRO A 91 -7.94 -6.14 -23.17
N ASP A 92 -9.04 -6.04 -23.92
CA ASP A 92 -9.16 -5.19 -25.10
C ASP A 92 -9.92 -3.90 -24.81
N ILE A 93 -10.83 -3.93 -23.83
CA ILE A 93 -11.69 -2.79 -23.48
C ILE A 93 -11.66 -2.57 -21.97
N PHE A 94 -11.51 -1.32 -21.58
CA PHE A 94 -11.77 -0.80 -20.25
C PHE A 94 -12.99 0.10 -20.29
N LEU A 95 -14.03 -0.32 -19.58
CA LEU A 95 -15.29 0.39 -19.47
C LEU A 95 -15.46 0.90 -18.04
N THR A 96 -15.91 2.14 -17.88
CA THR A 96 -16.40 2.63 -16.60
C THR A 96 -17.80 3.18 -16.71
N MET A 97 -18.59 3.04 -15.65
CA MET A 97 -19.95 3.56 -15.56
C MET A 97 -20.14 4.26 -14.21
N THR A 98 -20.63 5.50 -14.22
CA THR A 98 -20.93 6.27 -13.01
C THR A 98 -22.42 6.46 -12.85
N CYS A 99 -22.94 6.29 -11.64
CA CYS A 99 -24.34 6.57 -11.33
C CYS A 99 -24.72 8.02 -11.69
N ASN A 100 -25.80 8.19 -12.46
CA ASN A 100 -26.40 9.49 -12.74
C ASN A 100 -27.54 9.75 -11.76
N PRO A 101 -27.39 10.68 -10.79
CA PRO A 101 -28.44 11.00 -9.83
C PRO A 101 -29.69 11.64 -10.44
N SER A 102 -29.60 12.12 -11.69
CA SER A 102 -30.68 12.80 -12.41
C SER A 102 -31.54 11.87 -13.25
N TRP A 103 -31.30 10.56 -13.22
CA TRP A 103 -32.16 9.59 -13.90
C TRP A 103 -33.62 9.76 -13.45
N SER A 104 -34.55 9.70 -14.41
CA SER A 104 -35.97 9.88 -14.15
C SER A 104 -36.49 8.87 -13.15
N GLU A 105 -35.98 7.64 -13.16
CA GLU A 105 -36.35 6.60 -12.20
C GLU A 105 -35.95 6.94 -10.75
N ILE A 106 -34.99 7.85 -10.56
CA ILE A 106 -34.63 8.39 -9.23
C ILE A 106 -35.49 9.60 -8.93
N THR A 107 -35.51 10.58 -9.83
CA THR A 107 -36.10 11.90 -9.57
C THR A 107 -37.61 11.87 -9.46
N SER A 108 -38.30 10.93 -10.14
CA SER A 108 -39.76 10.74 -10.00
C SER A 108 -40.18 10.22 -8.63
N GLU A 109 -39.26 9.59 -7.90
CA GLU A 109 -39.50 8.97 -6.59
C GLU A 109 -39.07 9.85 -5.41
N LEU A 110 -38.61 11.08 -5.69
CA LEU A 110 -38.22 12.05 -4.67
C LEU A 110 -39.43 12.88 -4.22
N LEU A 111 -39.60 13.02 -2.90
CA LEU A 111 -40.57 13.95 -2.33
C LEU A 111 -40.13 15.41 -2.54
N PRO A 112 -41.05 16.39 -2.41
CA PRO A 112 -40.66 17.80 -2.42
C PRO A 112 -39.48 18.09 -1.48
N PHE A 113 -38.51 18.85 -1.97
CA PHE A 113 -37.26 19.21 -1.29
C PHE A 113 -36.25 18.08 -1.02
N GLN A 114 -36.53 16.84 -1.40
CA GLN A 114 -35.53 15.77 -1.33
C GLN A 114 -34.53 15.89 -2.48
N THR A 115 -33.28 15.55 -2.18
CA THR A 115 -32.22 15.35 -3.17
C THR A 115 -31.95 13.86 -3.38
N PRO A 116 -31.38 13.43 -4.52
CA PRO A 116 -30.99 12.03 -4.71
C PRO A 116 -30.11 11.48 -3.58
N GLN A 117 -29.27 12.31 -2.97
CA GLN A 117 -28.42 11.92 -1.86
C GLN A 117 -29.21 11.53 -0.60
N ASP A 118 -30.42 12.07 -0.41
CA ASP A 118 -31.31 11.72 0.70
C ASP A 118 -31.92 10.32 0.54
N ARG A 119 -31.90 9.76 -0.68
CA ARG A 119 -32.38 8.42 -1.03
C ARG A 119 -31.27 7.52 -1.57
N PRO A 120 -30.23 7.20 -0.75
CA PRO A 120 -29.14 6.33 -1.15
C PRO A 120 -29.62 4.91 -1.53
N ASP A 121 -30.77 4.47 -1.01
CA ASP A 121 -31.42 3.20 -1.37
C ASP A 121 -31.87 3.17 -2.83
N LEU A 122 -32.45 4.27 -3.34
CA LEU A 122 -32.84 4.40 -4.75
C LEU A 122 -31.61 4.44 -5.64
N LEU A 123 -30.63 5.28 -5.30
CA LEU A 123 -29.38 5.44 -6.06
C LEU A 123 -28.72 4.09 -6.35
N ILE A 124 -28.58 3.23 -5.32
CA ILE A 124 -27.91 1.94 -5.52
C ILE A 124 -28.77 0.91 -6.25
N ARG A 125 -30.09 0.90 -6.03
CA ARG A 125 -30.99 -0.09 -6.65
C ARG A 125 -31.13 0.17 -8.14
N ILE A 126 -31.31 1.43 -8.50
CA ILE A 126 -31.44 1.87 -9.90
C ILE A 126 -30.10 1.71 -10.62
N PHE A 127 -28.99 2.12 -10.00
CA PHE A 127 -27.66 1.88 -10.57
C PHE A 127 -27.41 0.39 -10.80
N ARG A 128 -27.68 -0.47 -9.80
CA ARG A 128 -27.51 -1.93 -9.95
C ARG A 128 -28.36 -2.46 -11.11
N SER A 129 -29.63 -2.06 -11.20
CA SER A 129 -30.52 -2.49 -12.29
C SER A 129 -29.97 -2.11 -13.67
N LYS A 130 -29.56 -0.84 -13.83
CA LYS A 130 -28.96 -0.36 -15.10
C LYS A 130 -27.63 -1.05 -15.39
N PHE A 131 -26.80 -1.30 -14.37
CA PHE A 131 -25.54 -2.02 -14.55
C PHE A 131 -25.73 -3.50 -14.93
N GLU A 132 -26.72 -4.19 -14.35
CA GLU A 132 -27.10 -5.54 -14.80
C GLU A 132 -27.53 -5.53 -16.26
N LYS A 133 -28.28 -4.50 -16.69
CA LYS A 133 -28.65 -4.36 -18.10
C LYS A 133 -27.46 -4.07 -19.01
N LEU A 134 -26.51 -3.24 -18.55
CA LEU A 134 -25.27 -2.96 -19.28
C LEU A 134 -24.46 -4.23 -19.47
N LYS A 135 -24.35 -5.06 -18.43
CA LYS A 135 -23.70 -6.37 -18.53
C LYS A 135 -24.38 -7.27 -19.55
N ASP A 136 -25.71 -7.36 -19.54
CA ASP A 136 -26.44 -8.14 -20.54
C ASP A 136 -26.16 -7.67 -21.97
N ASP A 137 -26.21 -6.35 -22.21
CA ASP A 137 -25.95 -5.80 -23.54
C ASP A 137 -24.49 -6.00 -23.99
N VAL A 138 -23.52 -5.82 -23.09
CA VAL A 138 -22.10 -5.93 -23.41
C VAL A 138 -21.65 -7.38 -23.52
N ILE A 139 -22.05 -8.25 -22.59
CA ILE A 139 -21.56 -9.63 -22.50
C ILE A 139 -22.39 -10.58 -23.36
N ASN A 140 -23.72 -10.50 -23.29
CA ASN A 140 -24.59 -11.47 -23.96
C ASN A 140 -24.97 -11.03 -25.37
N LYS A 141 -25.24 -9.74 -25.57
CA LYS A 141 -25.63 -9.22 -26.89
C LYS A 141 -24.46 -8.74 -27.74
N GLY A 142 -23.25 -8.67 -27.16
CA GLY A 142 -22.03 -8.35 -27.89
C GLY A 142 -22.00 -6.93 -28.48
N VAL A 143 -22.58 -5.94 -27.80
CA VAL A 143 -22.57 -4.52 -28.26
C VAL A 143 -21.16 -3.99 -28.50
N LEU A 144 -20.17 -4.53 -27.77
CA LEU A 144 -18.75 -4.18 -27.92
C LEU A 144 -17.93 -5.34 -28.51
N GLY A 145 -18.58 -6.27 -29.22
CA GLY A 145 -18.01 -7.55 -29.64
C GLY A 145 -18.27 -8.68 -28.63
N LYS A 146 -17.97 -9.91 -29.03
CA LYS A 146 -18.19 -11.12 -28.24
C LYS A 146 -17.15 -11.26 -27.14
N VAL A 147 -17.61 -11.20 -25.89
CA VAL A 147 -16.78 -11.27 -24.69
C VAL A 147 -16.50 -12.72 -24.30
N THR A 148 -15.22 -13.08 -24.17
CA THR A 148 -14.78 -14.41 -23.70
C THR A 148 -14.51 -14.45 -22.20
N SER A 149 -13.92 -13.37 -21.68
CA SER A 149 -13.60 -13.20 -20.26
C SER A 149 -13.88 -11.76 -19.84
N TYR A 150 -14.28 -11.57 -18.59
CA TYR A 150 -14.49 -10.23 -18.05
C TYR A 150 -14.23 -10.19 -16.56
N MET A 151 -13.96 -8.98 -16.08
CA MET A 151 -13.92 -8.69 -14.65
C MET A 151 -14.44 -7.30 -14.37
N TYR A 152 -15.06 -7.12 -13.22
CA TYR A 152 -15.48 -5.80 -12.78
C TYR A 152 -15.37 -5.64 -11.28
N VAL A 153 -15.25 -4.40 -10.84
CA VAL A 153 -15.42 -3.96 -9.47
C VAL A 153 -16.36 -2.77 -9.41
N THR A 154 -17.20 -2.73 -8.38
CA THR A 154 -18.01 -1.58 -8.00
C THR A 154 -17.33 -0.86 -6.84
N GLU A 155 -16.97 0.40 -7.08
CA GLU A 155 -16.43 1.35 -6.10
C GLU A 155 -17.45 2.46 -5.80
N PHE A 156 -17.23 3.19 -4.71
CA PHE A 156 -18.08 4.32 -4.31
C PHE A 156 -17.20 5.57 -4.24
N GLN A 157 -17.31 6.44 -5.24
CA GLN A 157 -16.46 7.64 -5.34
C GLN A 157 -16.86 8.72 -4.32
N LYS A 158 -15.99 9.71 -4.03
CA LYS A 158 -16.23 10.77 -3.01
C LYS A 158 -17.63 11.41 -3.13
N ARG A 159 -18.42 11.27 -2.05
CA ARG A 159 -19.89 11.48 -1.86
C ARG A 159 -20.78 10.22 -1.99
N GLY A 160 -20.20 9.08 -2.34
CA GLY A 160 -20.81 7.75 -2.27
C GLY A 160 -21.52 7.26 -3.53
N LEU A 161 -21.41 7.93 -4.68
CA LEU A 161 -22.06 7.42 -5.89
C LEU A 161 -21.39 6.12 -6.38
N PRO A 162 -22.19 5.08 -6.70
CA PRO A 162 -21.66 3.86 -7.30
C PRO A 162 -20.95 4.16 -8.62
N HIS A 163 -19.80 3.54 -8.79
CA HIS A 163 -18.97 3.61 -9.98
C HIS A 163 -18.43 2.21 -10.29
N VAL A 164 -18.49 1.78 -11.53
CA VAL A 164 -17.94 0.49 -11.94
C VAL A 164 -16.71 0.70 -12.80
N HIS A 165 -15.69 -0.13 -12.55
CA HIS A 165 -14.60 -0.41 -13.46
C HIS A 165 -14.76 -1.82 -14.01
N MET A 166 -14.74 -1.98 -15.33
CA MET A 166 -14.94 -3.26 -16.01
C MET A 166 -13.88 -3.46 -17.09
N LEU A 167 -13.31 -4.65 -17.15
CA LEU A 167 -12.39 -5.09 -18.19
C LEU A 167 -13.03 -6.22 -18.99
N LEU A 168 -12.90 -6.14 -20.31
CA LEU A 168 -13.43 -7.12 -21.25
C LEU A 168 -12.29 -7.69 -22.10
N VAL A 169 -12.31 -8.99 -22.28
CA VAL A 169 -11.49 -9.72 -23.24
C VAL A 169 -12.41 -10.25 -24.33
N LEU A 170 -12.18 -9.81 -25.56
CA LEU A 170 -12.95 -10.18 -26.73
C LEU A 170 -12.44 -11.48 -27.36
N GLU A 171 -13.30 -12.16 -28.11
CA GLU A 171 -12.93 -13.31 -28.94
C GLU A 171 -12.01 -12.88 -30.09
N SER A 172 -11.18 -13.80 -30.59
CA SER A 172 -10.15 -13.56 -31.61
C SER A 172 -10.63 -12.83 -32.87
N ASN A 173 -11.88 -13.06 -33.27
CA ASN A 173 -12.50 -12.47 -34.45
C ASN A 173 -12.99 -11.02 -34.22
N ASP A 174 -13.27 -10.67 -32.97
CA ASP A 174 -13.74 -9.33 -32.56
C ASP A 174 -12.62 -8.49 -31.95
N LYS A 175 -11.37 -8.97 -32.01
CA LYS A 175 -10.19 -8.22 -31.53
C LYS A 175 -10.01 -6.95 -32.34
N LEU A 176 -9.84 -5.84 -31.64
CA LEU A 176 -9.55 -4.53 -32.23
C LEU A 176 -8.06 -4.45 -32.57
N ARG A 177 -7.72 -4.41 -33.86
CA ARG A 177 -6.33 -4.52 -34.34
C ARG A 177 -5.78 -3.23 -34.91
N ASP A 178 -6.64 -2.38 -35.45
CA ASP A 178 -6.22 -1.14 -36.10
C ASP A 178 -7.10 0.07 -35.72
N PRO A 179 -6.67 1.31 -36.05
CA PRO A 179 -7.44 2.51 -35.73
C PRO A 179 -8.86 2.57 -36.30
N LYS A 180 -9.17 1.88 -37.40
CA LYS A 180 -10.53 1.85 -37.96
C LYS A 180 -11.45 1.02 -37.09
N ASP A 181 -10.96 -0.11 -36.58
CA ASP A 181 -11.68 -0.89 -35.57
C ASP A 181 -11.97 -0.03 -34.34
N TYR A 182 -11.00 0.78 -33.90
CA TYR A 182 -11.15 1.65 -32.74
C TYR A 182 -12.27 2.67 -32.95
N ASP A 183 -12.23 3.38 -34.08
CA ASP A 183 -13.20 4.43 -34.44
C ASP A 183 -14.61 3.89 -34.69
N SER A 184 -14.73 2.60 -35.07
CA SER A 184 -16.02 1.91 -35.20
C SER A 184 -16.76 1.76 -33.86
N MET A 185 -16.01 1.75 -32.75
CA MET A 185 -16.53 1.44 -31.43
C MET A 185 -16.53 2.64 -30.47
N VAL A 186 -15.50 3.49 -30.57
CA VAL A 186 -15.24 4.58 -29.63
C VAL A 186 -15.13 5.90 -30.37
N ARG A 187 -15.86 6.92 -29.91
CA ARG A 187 -15.73 8.32 -30.35
C ARG A 187 -15.19 9.16 -29.21
N ALA A 188 -14.42 10.18 -29.56
CA ALA A 188 -13.88 11.18 -28.62
C ALA A 188 -14.15 12.61 -29.12
N GLU A 189 -15.28 12.81 -29.81
CA GLU A 189 -15.68 14.07 -30.44
C GLU A 189 -17.11 14.45 -30.00
N ILE A 190 -17.40 15.75 -29.99
CA ILE A 190 -18.75 16.30 -29.84
C ILE A 190 -19.45 16.15 -31.20
N PRO A 191 -20.57 15.40 -31.29
CA PRO A 191 -21.33 15.29 -32.52
C PRO A 191 -21.90 16.64 -32.95
N LYS A 192 -22.11 16.85 -34.25
CA LYS A 192 -22.77 18.07 -34.73
C LYS A 192 -24.24 18.08 -34.31
N LEU A 193 -24.70 19.19 -33.74
CA LEU A 193 -26.06 19.35 -33.22
C LEU A 193 -27.12 19.11 -34.30
N GLU A 194 -26.85 19.56 -35.53
CA GLU A 194 -27.76 19.42 -36.68
C GLU A 194 -27.90 17.97 -37.17
N CYS A 195 -26.87 17.14 -36.96
CA CYS A 195 -26.83 15.78 -37.47
C CYS A 195 -27.26 14.74 -36.42
N GLU A 196 -26.78 14.89 -35.18
CA GLU A 196 -26.99 13.92 -34.10
C GLU A 196 -27.41 14.66 -32.81
N PRO A 197 -28.58 15.31 -32.78
CA PRO A 197 -28.96 16.23 -31.70
C PRO A 197 -29.02 15.56 -30.33
N GLN A 198 -29.59 14.35 -30.25
CA GLN A 198 -29.68 13.60 -29.00
C GLN A 198 -28.29 13.19 -28.49
N LEU A 199 -27.40 12.74 -29.38
CA LEU A 199 -26.05 12.35 -29.00
C LEU A 199 -25.22 13.57 -28.59
N HIS A 200 -25.36 14.69 -29.29
CA HIS A 200 -24.74 15.95 -28.93
C HIS A 200 -25.08 16.34 -27.49
N GLU A 201 -26.37 16.33 -27.14
CA GLU A 201 -26.84 16.71 -25.80
C GLU A 201 -26.24 15.83 -24.70
N VAL A 202 -26.26 14.50 -24.87
CA VAL A 202 -25.72 13.58 -23.86
C VAL A 202 -24.19 13.62 -23.77
N VAL A 203 -23.49 13.87 -24.87
CA VAL A 203 -22.02 14.03 -24.88
C VAL A 203 -21.61 15.29 -24.13
N VAL A 204 -22.26 16.42 -24.42
CA VAL A 204 -22.02 17.70 -23.72
C VAL A 204 -22.33 17.56 -22.23
N ARG A 205 -23.39 16.83 -21.88
CA ARG A 205 -23.82 16.63 -20.49
C ARG A 205 -22.90 15.70 -19.69
N HIS A 206 -22.51 14.56 -20.27
CA HIS A 206 -21.91 13.46 -19.50
C HIS A 206 -20.45 13.17 -19.85
N MET A 207 -19.99 13.53 -21.04
CA MET A 207 -18.69 13.10 -21.56
C MET A 207 -17.67 14.25 -21.67
N ILE A 208 -17.97 15.45 -21.18
CA ILE A 208 -16.99 16.53 -21.13
C ILE A 208 -16.17 16.42 -19.85
N HIS A 209 -14.84 16.26 -19.99
CA HIS A 209 -13.94 16.45 -18.87
C HIS A 209 -14.05 17.90 -18.40
N GLY A 210 -14.43 18.09 -17.13
CA GLY A 210 -14.65 19.43 -16.58
C GLY A 210 -13.47 20.36 -16.88
N PRO A 211 -13.71 21.60 -17.40
CA PRO A 211 -12.64 22.52 -17.73
C PRO A 211 -11.70 22.67 -16.53
N CYS A 212 -10.43 22.37 -16.74
CA CYS A 212 -9.39 22.37 -15.72
C CYS A 212 -8.15 23.11 -16.23
N GLY A 213 -7.02 23.02 -15.53
CA GLY A 213 -5.82 23.74 -15.93
C GLY A 213 -5.97 25.22 -15.65
N ILE A 214 -5.66 26.05 -16.64
CA ILE A 214 -5.75 27.52 -16.55
C ILE A 214 -7.21 27.95 -16.32
N ILE A 215 -8.18 27.26 -16.95
CA ILE A 215 -9.61 27.59 -16.87
C ILE A 215 -10.16 27.35 -15.46
N ASN A 216 -9.65 26.34 -14.75
CA ASN A 216 -10.03 26.08 -13.36
C ASN A 216 -8.94 25.30 -12.61
N ARG A 217 -8.03 26.05 -12.00
CA ARG A 217 -6.89 25.51 -11.22
C ARG A 217 -7.32 24.72 -9.98
N LYS A 218 -8.55 24.92 -9.49
CA LYS A 218 -9.11 24.22 -8.31
C LYS A 218 -9.77 22.88 -8.63
N SER A 219 -9.77 22.46 -9.89
CA SER A 219 -10.40 21.19 -10.29
C SER A 219 -9.75 20.00 -9.58
N PRO A 220 -10.51 18.99 -9.10
CA PRO A 220 -9.96 17.83 -8.40
C PRO A 220 -8.94 17.01 -9.20
N CYS A 221 -8.91 17.16 -10.52
CA CYS A 221 -7.96 16.49 -11.41
C CYS A 221 -6.59 17.18 -11.46
N MET A 222 -6.45 18.40 -10.93
CA MET A 222 -5.21 19.17 -10.95
C MET A 222 -4.20 18.65 -9.94
N LYS A 223 -2.97 18.42 -10.40
CA LYS A 223 -1.83 18.08 -9.57
C LYS A 223 -0.59 18.79 -10.12
N ASP A 224 0.15 19.47 -9.26
CA ASP A 224 1.40 20.16 -9.61
C ASP A 224 1.23 21.11 -10.81
N GLY A 225 0.11 21.85 -10.87
CA GLY A 225 -0.18 22.81 -11.95
C GLY A 225 -0.70 22.20 -13.26
N HIS A 226 -0.74 20.87 -13.39
CA HIS A 226 -1.20 20.18 -14.60
C HIS A 226 -2.39 19.24 -14.33
N CYS A 227 -3.19 18.96 -15.35
CA CYS A 227 -4.25 17.96 -15.23
C CYS A 227 -3.64 16.55 -15.19
N LYS A 228 -3.94 15.77 -14.15
CA LYS A 228 -3.48 14.37 -14.02
C LYS A 228 -3.89 13.48 -15.20
N LYS A 229 -5.00 13.83 -15.88
CA LYS A 229 -5.53 13.12 -17.05
C LYS A 229 -5.06 13.72 -18.38
N ARG A 230 -4.17 14.72 -18.33
CA ARG A 230 -3.58 15.44 -19.47
C ARG A 230 -4.65 16.05 -20.39
N TYR A 231 -5.65 16.70 -19.80
CA TYR A 231 -6.61 17.53 -20.52
C TYR A 231 -6.16 19.01 -20.50
N PRO A 232 -6.43 19.79 -21.57
CA PRO A 232 -7.02 19.36 -22.84
C PRO A 232 -6.08 18.42 -23.62
N LYS A 233 -6.66 17.48 -24.38
CA LYS A 233 -5.93 16.61 -25.32
C LYS A 233 -5.46 17.39 -26.55
N GLN A 234 -4.67 16.76 -27.41
CA GLN A 234 -4.31 17.35 -28.70
C GLN A 234 -5.42 17.10 -29.73
N PHE A 235 -5.54 18.00 -30.71
CA PHE A 235 -6.34 17.73 -31.90
C PHE A 235 -5.60 16.73 -32.79
N LEU A 236 -6.36 15.79 -33.36
CA LEU A 236 -5.86 14.74 -34.23
C LEU A 236 -6.93 14.43 -35.28
N ASP A 237 -6.57 14.46 -36.56
CA ASP A 237 -7.50 14.19 -37.66
C ASP A 237 -7.86 12.71 -37.79
N GLU A 238 -7.00 11.82 -37.29
CA GLU A 238 -7.18 10.37 -37.31
C GLU A 238 -6.67 9.74 -36.02
N THR A 239 -7.27 8.63 -35.61
CA THR A 239 -6.84 7.86 -34.44
C THR A 239 -5.47 7.23 -34.71
N ARG A 240 -4.56 7.33 -33.73
CA ARG A 240 -3.22 6.75 -33.81
C ARG A 240 -2.97 5.81 -32.65
N GLN A 241 -2.06 4.85 -32.86
CA GLN A 241 -1.58 4.02 -31.77
C GLN A 241 -0.64 4.84 -30.88
N GLY A 242 -1.06 5.09 -29.63
CA GLY A 242 -0.29 5.89 -28.68
C GLY A 242 0.90 5.13 -28.09
N THR A 243 1.85 5.88 -27.53
CA THR A 243 3.04 5.35 -26.83
C THR A 243 2.73 4.85 -25.41
N ASP A 244 1.66 5.37 -24.80
CA ASP A 244 1.29 5.20 -23.38
C ASP A 244 0.16 4.17 -23.14
N SER A 245 0.16 3.05 -23.86
CA SER A 245 -0.73 1.89 -23.62
C SER A 245 -2.22 2.08 -23.98
N TYR A 246 -2.63 3.29 -24.37
CA TYR A 246 -3.96 3.62 -24.90
C TYR A 246 -3.85 4.28 -26.28
N PRO A 247 -4.83 4.13 -27.18
CA PRO A 247 -4.87 4.89 -28.43
C PRO A 247 -4.97 6.40 -28.20
N GLU A 248 -4.41 7.15 -29.14
CA GLU A 248 -4.65 8.58 -29.26
C GLU A 248 -5.83 8.79 -30.22
N TYR A 249 -7.03 8.91 -29.67
CA TYR A 249 -8.25 9.01 -30.47
C TYR A 249 -8.29 10.29 -31.32
N ARG A 250 -8.91 10.15 -32.50
CA ARG A 250 -9.31 11.26 -33.36
C ARG A 250 -10.12 12.29 -32.58
N ARG A 251 -9.69 13.53 -32.70
CA ARG A 251 -10.30 14.75 -32.15
C ARG A 251 -10.11 15.85 -33.17
N ARG A 252 -10.99 15.95 -34.16
CA ARG A 252 -10.85 16.97 -35.20
C ARG A 252 -11.11 18.36 -34.63
N PHE A 253 -10.46 19.34 -35.23
CA PHE A 253 -10.78 20.73 -34.93
C PHE A 253 -12.18 21.05 -35.45
N ASP A 254 -13.01 21.63 -34.59
CA ASP A 254 -14.37 22.12 -34.90
C ASP A 254 -14.68 23.33 -34.00
N GLU A 255 -15.80 23.99 -34.25
CA GLU A 255 -16.25 25.12 -33.43
C GLU A 255 -16.44 24.72 -31.96
N SER A 256 -16.09 25.64 -31.05
CA SER A 256 -16.25 25.40 -29.61
C SER A 256 -17.72 25.50 -29.20
N VAL A 257 -18.16 24.59 -28.35
CA VAL A 257 -19.52 24.57 -27.79
C VAL A 257 -19.52 25.30 -26.44
N SER A 258 -20.51 26.16 -26.23
CA SER A 258 -20.70 26.86 -24.95
C SER A 258 -21.31 25.93 -23.89
N LEU A 259 -20.70 25.89 -22.70
CA LEU A 259 -21.23 25.20 -21.52
C LEU A 259 -21.95 26.16 -20.55
N GLY A 260 -22.12 27.43 -20.94
CA GLY A 260 -22.63 28.50 -20.08
C GLY A 260 -21.58 29.11 -19.15
N ARG A 261 -21.87 30.31 -18.60
CA ARG A 261 -20.98 31.11 -17.70
C ARG A 261 -19.56 31.31 -18.26
N ASP A 262 -19.46 31.81 -19.50
CA ASP A 262 -18.21 32.13 -20.22
C ASP A 262 -17.23 30.96 -20.41
N ARG A 263 -17.73 29.72 -20.41
CA ARG A 263 -16.93 28.51 -20.65
C ARG A 263 -17.30 27.91 -21.99
N SER A 264 -16.33 27.82 -22.89
CA SER A 264 -16.41 27.05 -24.12
C SER A 264 -15.50 25.83 -24.05
N VAL A 265 -15.93 24.73 -24.66
CA VAL A 265 -15.13 23.51 -24.81
C VAL A 265 -15.19 23.02 -26.24
N ASP A 266 -14.16 22.28 -26.62
CA ASP A 266 -14.02 21.65 -27.93
C ASP A 266 -13.73 20.15 -27.78
N ASN A 267 -13.46 19.49 -28.90
CA ASN A 267 -13.17 18.06 -28.96
C ASN A 267 -11.97 17.61 -28.10
N ARG A 268 -11.09 18.52 -27.64
CA ARG A 268 -9.97 18.17 -26.76
C ARG A 268 -10.40 17.79 -25.35
N TRP A 269 -11.62 18.12 -24.95
CA TRP A 269 -12.17 17.89 -23.61
C TRP A 269 -13.03 16.64 -23.51
N VAL A 270 -13.34 15.99 -24.63
CA VAL A 270 -14.28 14.86 -24.66
C VAL A 270 -13.62 13.59 -24.11
N VAL A 271 -14.26 12.95 -23.15
CA VAL A 271 -13.89 11.63 -22.63
C VAL A 271 -14.37 10.57 -23.65
N PRO A 272 -13.55 9.56 -24.00
CA PRO A 272 -13.93 8.54 -25.00
C PRO A 272 -15.21 7.77 -24.61
N TYR A 273 -16.12 7.56 -25.57
CA TYR A 273 -17.42 6.93 -25.33
C TYR A 273 -17.86 6.06 -26.51
N ASN A 274 -18.76 5.11 -26.23
CA ASN A 274 -19.52 4.41 -27.26
C ASN A 274 -20.90 5.10 -27.43
N PRO A 275 -21.29 5.54 -28.64
CA PRO A 275 -22.54 6.29 -28.85
C PRO A 275 -23.80 5.57 -28.39
N TRP A 276 -23.90 4.26 -28.67
CA TRP A 276 -25.08 3.48 -28.36
C TRP A 276 -25.25 3.29 -26.85
N LEU A 277 -24.17 2.96 -26.14
CA LEU A 277 -24.19 2.83 -24.68
C LEU A 277 -24.53 4.16 -24.01
N LEU A 278 -23.96 5.27 -24.49
CA LEU A 278 -24.21 6.59 -23.92
C LEU A 278 -25.69 7.00 -24.05
N LEU A 279 -26.28 6.84 -25.24
CA LEU A 279 -27.69 7.15 -25.49
C LEU A 279 -28.62 6.26 -24.66
N LYS A 280 -28.31 4.97 -24.55
CA LYS A 280 -29.17 4.01 -23.83
C LYS A 280 -29.20 4.24 -22.32
N TYR A 281 -28.04 4.57 -21.73
CA TYR A 281 -27.89 4.62 -20.27
C TYR A 281 -27.94 6.03 -19.70
N ASP A 282 -27.82 7.08 -20.52
CA ASP A 282 -27.88 8.48 -20.12
C ASP A 282 -27.07 8.77 -18.84
N CYS A 283 -25.80 8.39 -18.86
CA CYS A 283 -24.88 8.62 -17.75
C CYS A 283 -23.43 8.64 -18.25
N HIS A 284 -22.50 9.10 -17.41
CA HIS A 284 -21.08 9.06 -17.73
C HIS A 284 -20.60 7.59 -17.88
N ILE A 285 -20.35 7.18 -19.12
CA ILE A 285 -19.77 5.88 -19.49
C ILE A 285 -18.52 6.12 -20.33
N ASN A 286 -17.35 5.88 -19.73
CA ASN A 286 -16.07 5.96 -20.44
C ASN A 286 -15.74 4.60 -21.05
N VAL A 287 -15.41 4.56 -22.34
CA VAL A 287 -15.00 3.34 -23.03
C VAL A 287 -13.63 3.58 -23.64
N GLU A 288 -12.63 2.85 -23.14
CA GLU A 288 -11.24 2.98 -23.52
C GLU A 288 -10.72 1.67 -24.09
N ILE A 289 -10.06 1.74 -25.25
CA ILE A 289 -9.42 0.58 -25.89
C ILE A 289 -8.05 0.36 -25.27
N CYS A 290 -7.76 -0.90 -24.95
CA CYS A 290 -6.57 -1.33 -24.22
C CYS A 290 -5.74 -2.24 -25.11
N SER A 291 -4.70 -1.71 -25.74
CA SER A 291 -3.93 -2.46 -26.74
C SER A 291 -2.60 -3.01 -26.21
N SER A 292 -2.19 -2.67 -24.98
CA SER A 292 -0.84 -2.96 -24.46
C SER A 292 -0.82 -3.71 -23.12
N ILE A 293 0.20 -4.55 -22.93
CA ILE A 293 0.49 -5.23 -21.66
C ILE A 293 0.76 -4.23 -20.52
N LYS A 294 1.29 -3.03 -20.83
CA LYS A 294 1.48 -1.96 -19.84
C LYS A 294 0.15 -1.45 -19.27
N SER A 295 -0.94 -1.48 -20.06
CA SER A 295 -2.29 -1.12 -19.60
C SER A 295 -2.80 -2.08 -18.54
N ILE A 296 -2.38 -3.35 -18.58
CA ILE A 296 -2.86 -4.40 -17.67
C ILE A 296 -2.53 -4.02 -16.22
N LYS A 297 -1.27 -3.69 -15.90
CA LYS A 297 -0.87 -3.26 -14.55
C LYS A 297 -1.65 -2.02 -14.08
N TYR A 298 -1.90 -1.08 -14.98
CA TYR A 298 -2.59 0.18 -14.67
C TYR A 298 -4.10 -0.01 -14.46
N LEU A 299 -4.75 -0.84 -15.28
CA LEU A 299 -6.17 -1.15 -15.23
C LEU A 299 -6.53 -2.00 -14.02
N TYR A 300 -5.65 -2.94 -13.66
CA TYR A 300 -5.81 -3.79 -12.49
C TYR A 300 -5.78 -3.00 -11.18
N LYS A 301 -5.05 -1.88 -11.15
CA LYS A 301 -5.14 -0.93 -10.03
C LYS A 301 -6.56 -0.42 -9.80
N TYR A 302 -7.38 -0.27 -10.85
CA TYR A 302 -8.77 0.18 -10.74
C TYR A 302 -9.76 -0.97 -10.50
N VAL A 303 -9.38 -2.22 -10.76
CA VAL A 303 -10.22 -3.40 -10.45
C VAL A 303 -9.97 -3.92 -9.03
N TYR A 304 -8.75 -3.75 -8.52
CA TYR A 304 -8.30 -4.24 -7.22
C TYR A 304 -7.82 -3.12 -6.31
N LYS A 305 -8.37 -1.90 -6.46
CA LYS A 305 -8.14 -0.84 -5.49
C LYS A 305 -8.80 -1.24 -4.17
N GLY A 306 -8.06 -1.15 -3.07
CA GLY A 306 -8.64 -1.28 -1.74
C GLY A 306 -9.62 -0.14 -1.43
N PRO A 307 -10.46 -0.28 -0.39
CA PRO A 307 -11.34 0.80 0.06
C PRO A 307 -10.53 2.06 0.37
N ASP A 308 -11.14 3.24 0.20
CA ASP A 308 -10.48 4.49 0.56
C ASP A 308 -10.10 4.46 2.05
N ARG A 309 -8.79 4.54 2.31
CA ARG A 309 -8.24 4.48 3.67
C ARG A 309 -7.92 5.86 4.21
N VAL A 310 -8.19 6.08 5.49
CA VAL A 310 -7.59 7.19 6.23
C VAL A 310 -6.10 6.88 6.35
N ALA A 311 -5.23 7.87 6.16
CA ALA A 311 -3.80 7.69 6.35
C ALA A 311 -3.56 7.11 7.76
N MET A 312 -3.00 5.91 7.83
CA MET A 312 -2.80 5.15 9.06
C MET A 312 -1.33 4.81 9.25
N GLU A 313 -0.95 4.85 10.53
CA GLU A 313 0.35 4.55 11.11
C GLU A 313 0.72 3.06 10.93
N VAL A 314 2.01 2.79 10.68
CA VAL A 314 2.53 1.41 10.62
C VAL A 314 2.91 0.99 12.05
N HIS A 315 2.07 0.20 12.71
CA HIS A 315 2.45 -0.48 13.95
C HIS A 315 3.45 -1.61 13.61
N LYS A 316 4.68 -1.56 14.17
CA LYS A 316 5.66 -2.67 14.12
C LYS A 316 5.57 -3.54 15.39
N GLY A 317 4.36 -4.02 15.73
CA GLY A 317 4.13 -4.91 16.86
C GLY A 317 4.23 -6.39 16.48
N SER A 318 4.62 -7.26 17.42
CA SER A 318 4.69 -8.72 17.24
C SER A 318 3.29 -9.39 17.18
N TYR A 319 2.26 -8.67 17.67
CA TYR A 319 0.86 -9.06 17.59
C TYR A 319 0.18 -8.43 16.36
N MET A 320 0.10 -9.20 15.28
CA MET A 320 -0.66 -8.81 14.09
C MET A 320 -2.14 -9.17 14.28
N ASP A 321 -2.98 -8.19 14.62
CA ASP A 321 -4.45 -8.28 14.55
C ASP A 321 -4.94 -7.67 13.24
N GLU A 322 -5.13 -8.51 12.25
CA GLU A 322 -5.60 -8.08 10.94
C GLU A 322 -7.06 -7.61 10.96
N VAL A 323 -7.86 -8.04 11.95
CA VAL A 323 -9.22 -7.55 12.15
C VAL A 323 -9.17 -6.10 12.60
N GLN A 324 -8.31 -5.78 13.58
CA GLN A 324 -8.13 -4.42 14.07
C GLN A 324 -7.56 -3.48 12.99
N GLN A 325 -6.54 -3.93 12.25
CA GLN A 325 -5.98 -3.18 11.11
C GLN A 325 -7.00 -2.94 9.98
N TYR A 326 -7.95 -3.86 9.79
CA TYR A 326 -9.02 -3.70 8.82
C TYR A 326 -10.06 -2.66 9.28
N VAL A 327 -10.40 -2.62 10.57
CA VAL A 327 -11.38 -1.68 11.16
C VAL A 327 -10.85 -0.25 11.15
N ASP A 328 -9.61 -0.06 11.62
CA ASP A 328 -9.06 1.28 11.88
C ASP A 328 -8.80 2.10 10.59
N ALA A 329 -8.73 1.41 9.44
CA ALA A 329 -8.28 1.99 8.19
C ALA A 329 -9.39 2.42 7.22
N ARG A 330 -10.68 2.32 7.55
CA ARG A 330 -11.75 2.38 6.54
C ARG A 330 -12.70 3.57 6.64
N TRP A 331 -12.98 4.19 5.49
CA TRP A 331 -14.20 4.97 5.27
C TRP A 331 -15.32 4.03 4.79
N ILE A 332 -16.55 4.23 5.27
CA ILE A 332 -17.76 3.70 4.63
C ILE A 332 -18.82 4.79 4.43
N CYS A 333 -19.50 4.79 3.29
CA CYS A 333 -20.61 5.70 2.99
C CYS A 333 -21.95 4.96 2.95
N ALA A 334 -23.07 5.69 3.07
CA ALA A 334 -24.41 5.09 3.10
C ALA A 334 -24.75 4.24 1.85
N PRO A 335 -24.44 4.66 0.61
CA PRO A 335 -24.61 3.80 -0.56
C PRO A 335 -23.79 2.51 -0.51
N GLU A 336 -22.53 2.56 -0.05
CA GLU A 336 -21.70 1.36 0.11
C GLU A 336 -22.28 0.42 1.17
N ALA A 337 -22.69 0.97 2.32
CA ALA A 337 -23.32 0.20 3.39
C ALA A 337 -24.57 -0.53 2.89
N LEU A 338 -25.46 0.18 2.18
CA LEU A 338 -26.66 -0.41 1.62
C LEU A 338 -26.37 -1.45 0.53
N TRP A 339 -25.37 -1.23 -0.33
CA TRP A 339 -24.94 -2.21 -1.34
C TRP A 339 -24.57 -3.54 -0.69
N LYS A 340 -23.83 -3.46 0.42
CA LYS A 340 -23.40 -4.62 1.19
C LYS A 340 -24.52 -5.26 2.01
N ILE A 341 -25.41 -4.46 2.61
CA ILE A 341 -26.61 -4.95 3.30
C ILE A 341 -27.50 -5.75 2.34
N PHE A 342 -27.73 -5.23 1.13
CA PHE A 342 -28.51 -5.93 0.09
C PHE A 342 -27.74 -7.08 -0.59
N ARG A 343 -26.49 -7.33 -0.18
CA ARG A 343 -25.61 -8.37 -0.74
C ARG A 343 -25.44 -8.26 -2.26
N PHE A 344 -25.41 -7.05 -2.79
CA PHE A 344 -25.10 -6.85 -4.20
C PHE A 344 -23.62 -7.17 -4.47
N THR A 345 -23.36 -7.79 -5.62
CA THR A 345 -22.01 -8.25 -5.99
C THR A 345 -21.08 -7.07 -6.24
N LEU A 346 -20.07 -6.88 -5.38
CA LEU A 346 -19.06 -5.82 -5.52
C LEU A 346 -18.02 -6.11 -6.59
N TYR A 347 -17.74 -7.38 -6.86
CA TYR A 347 -16.75 -7.78 -7.86
C TYR A 347 -17.14 -9.10 -8.49
N ARG A 348 -16.73 -9.33 -9.74
CA ARG A 348 -16.87 -10.63 -10.38
C ARG A 348 -15.75 -10.85 -11.38
N LEU A 349 -15.36 -12.12 -11.51
CA LEU A 349 -14.38 -12.64 -12.46
C LEU A 349 -15.06 -13.73 -13.29
N TYR A 350 -14.83 -13.73 -14.59
CA TYR A 350 -15.30 -14.77 -15.49
C TYR A 350 -14.24 -15.12 -16.54
N PRO A 351 -13.94 -16.42 -16.78
CA PRO A 351 -14.48 -17.58 -16.05
C PRO A 351 -14.00 -17.60 -14.60
N SER A 352 -14.65 -18.41 -13.76
CA SER A 352 -14.22 -18.56 -12.35
C SER A 352 -12.81 -19.15 -12.30
N VAL A 353 -11.98 -18.60 -11.42
CA VAL A 353 -10.63 -19.11 -11.16
C VAL A 353 -10.67 -19.97 -9.91
N GLU A 354 -10.18 -21.20 -10.03
CA GLU A 354 -10.10 -22.15 -8.95
C GLU A 354 -8.63 -22.37 -8.58
N ARG A 355 -8.35 -22.35 -7.27
CA ARG A 355 -7.00 -22.59 -6.77
C ARG A 355 -6.79 -24.10 -6.68
N LEU A 356 -5.90 -24.61 -7.51
CA LEU A 356 -5.47 -26.00 -7.45
C LEU A 356 -4.54 -26.17 -6.26
N GLN A 357 -4.90 -27.09 -5.36
CA GLN A 357 -4.07 -27.41 -4.22
C GLN A 357 -2.82 -28.16 -4.68
N ILE A 358 -1.64 -27.67 -4.30
CA ILE A 358 -0.41 -28.47 -4.31
C ILE A 358 -0.33 -29.25 -3.01
N HIS A 359 -0.32 -30.56 -3.14
CA HIS A 359 -0.13 -31.48 -2.03
C HIS A 359 0.91 -32.53 -2.40
N LEU A 360 1.58 -33.05 -1.39
CA LEU A 360 2.41 -34.25 -1.52
C LEU A 360 1.51 -35.49 -1.66
N PRO A 361 2.05 -36.65 -2.05
CA PRO A 361 1.29 -37.91 -2.11
C PRO A 361 0.47 -38.12 -0.83
N ASN A 362 -0.82 -38.45 -0.98
CA ASN A 362 -1.77 -38.72 0.10
C ASN A 362 -2.09 -37.56 1.06
N ARG A 363 -1.81 -36.30 0.68
CA ARG A 363 -2.08 -35.12 1.53
C ARG A 363 -3.12 -34.15 0.95
N HIS A 364 -4.08 -34.66 0.18
CA HIS A 364 -5.16 -33.86 -0.41
C HIS A 364 -6.12 -33.35 0.68
N GLN A 365 -6.56 -32.11 0.59
CA GLN A 365 -7.70 -31.60 1.37
C GLN A 365 -8.94 -31.62 0.48
N VAL A 366 -10.01 -32.26 0.96
CA VAL A 366 -11.30 -32.27 0.29
C VAL A 366 -12.32 -31.63 1.23
N ARG A 367 -13.05 -30.62 0.77
CA ARG A 367 -14.24 -30.11 1.47
C ARG A 367 -15.48 -30.61 0.76
N PHE A 368 -16.39 -31.18 1.54
CA PHE A 368 -17.72 -31.54 1.11
C PHE A 368 -18.68 -31.19 2.24
N TYR A 369 -19.90 -30.80 1.89
CA TYR A 369 -20.95 -30.64 2.89
C TYR A 369 -21.60 -31.99 3.18
N ASP A 370 -22.08 -32.16 4.41
CA ASP A 370 -22.65 -33.40 4.93
C ASP A 370 -23.84 -33.92 4.07
N HIS A 371 -24.48 -33.00 3.35
CA HIS A 371 -25.64 -33.26 2.49
C HIS A 371 -25.29 -33.45 1.00
N GLN A 372 -24.03 -33.32 0.60
CA GLN A 372 -23.62 -33.48 -0.80
C GLN A 372 -23.43 -34.95 -1.16
N GLN A 373 -24.01 -35.36 -2.29
CA GLN A 373 -23.72 -36.65 -2.89
C GLN A 373 -22.33 -36.63 -3.53
N ILE A 374 -21.59 -37.74 -3.40
CA ILE A 374 -20.22 -37.89 -3.94
C ILE A 374 -20.17 -37.61 -5.46
N ALA A 375 -21.26 -37.89 -6.18
CA ALA A 375 -21.38 -37.60 -7.61
C ALA A 375 -21.34 -36.08 -7.92
N ASP A 376 -21.92 -35.23 -7.07
CA ASP A 376 -21.96 -33.78 -7.27
C ASP A 376 -20.61 -33.11 -6.99
N VAL A 377 -19.83 -33.70 -6.07
CA VAL A 377 -18.45 -33.31 -5.75
C VAL A 377 -17.51 -33.53 -6.96
N ARG A 378 -17.88 -34.41 -7.91
CA ARG A 378 -17.09 -34.74 -9.11
C ARG A 378 -17.53 -33.99 -10.38
N SER A 379 -18.51 -33.08 -10.29
CA SER A 379 -19.04 -32.38 -11.47
C SER A 379 -18.04 -31.35 -12.05
N THR A 380 -17.68 -31.50 -13.33
CA THR A 380 -16.72 -30.61 -14.01
C THR A 380 -17.41 -29.31 -14.43
N ARG A 381 -16.99 -28.19 -13.85
CA ARG A 381 -17.34 -26.84 -14.33
C ARG A 381 -16.18 -26.27 -15.15
N LYS A 382 -16.48 -25.39 -16.11
CA LYS A 382 -15.42 -24.66 -16.83
C LYS A 382 -14.81 -23.62 -15.90
N VAL A 383 -13.65 -23.96 -15.33
CA VAL A 383 -12.87 -23.12 -14.43
C VAL A 383 -11.44 -22.98 -14.96
N ILE A 384 -10.78 -21.88 -14.64
CA ILE A 384 -9.32 -21.77 -14.82
C ILE A 384 -8.68 -22.27 -13.52
N GLY A 385 -7.95 -23.37 -13.60
CA GLY A 385 -7.11 -23.82 -12.50
C GLY A 385 -5.85 -22.97 -12.40
N ARG A 386 -5.54 -22.43 -11.22
CA ARG A 386 -4.24 -21.81 -10.95
C ARG A 386 -3.51 -22.51 -9.84
N ILE A 387 -2.21 -22.69 -10.02
CA ILE A 387 -1.30 -23.12 -8.97
C ILE A 387 -0.92 -21.90 -8.12
N TYR A 388 -1.05 -21.98 -6.80
CA TYR A 388 -0.69 -20.88 -5.92
C TYR A 388 0.83 -20.73 -5.78
N THR A 389 1.31 -19.56 -5.36
CA THR A 389 2.73 -19.35 -5.10
C THR A 389 3.15 -20.19 -3.89
N VAL A 390 4.05 -21.13 -4.13
CA VAL A 390 4.73 -21.87 -3.05
C VAL A 390 6.07 -21.21 -2.85
N SER A 391 6.45 -21.02 -1.61
CA SER A 391 7.68 -20.34 -1.24
C SER A 391 8.85 -21.30 -1.10
N PRO A 392 10.11 -20.89 -1.37
CA PRO A 392 11.28 -21.77 -1.25
C PRO A 392 11.41 -22.50 0.10
N SER A 393 10.95 -21.89 1.20
CA SER A 393 10.98 -22.53 2.53
C SER A 393 9.99 -23.69 2.71
N GLU A 394 9.00 -23.83 1.81
CA GLU A 394 8.06 -24.97 1.81
C GLU A 394 8.70 -26.25 1.23
N GLY A 395 10.02 -26.22 0.98
CA GLY A 395 10.85 -27.38 0.69
C GLY A 395 10.36 -28.15 -0.53
N ASP A 396 10.09 -29.45 -0.36
CA ASP A 396 9.68 -30.32 -1.46
C ASP A 396 8.40 -29.89 -2.19
N LYS A 397 7.50 -29.10 -1.55
CA LYS A 397 6.36 -28.50 -2.26
C LYS A 397 6.79 -27.41 -3.24
N PHE A 398 7.82 -26.64 -2.92
CA PHE A 398 8.35 -25.59 -3.79
C PHE A 398 8.95 -26.21 -5.05
N TYR A 399 9.79 -27.23 -4.86
CA TYR A 399 10.39 -27.94 -5.98
C TYR A 399 9.35 -28.70 -6.79
N LEU A 400 8.31 -29.24 -6.16
CA LEU A 400 7.18 -29.82 -6.87
C LEU A 400 6.44 -28.77 -7.73
N ARG A 401 6.16 -27.57 -7.19
CA ARG A 401 5.59 -26.47 -7.96
C ARG A 401 6.48 -26.07 -9.13
N LEU A 402 7.78 -25.98 -8.89
CA LEU A 402 8.77 -25.63 -9.91
C LEU A 402 8.71 -26.64 -11.06
N LEU A 403 8.75 -27.94 -10.74
CA LEU A 403 8.60 -29.00 -11.72
C LEU A 403 7.26 -28.93 -12.45
N LEU A 404 6.13 -28.77 -11.75
CA LEU A 404 4.80 -28.62 -12.36
C LEU A 404 4.67 -27.38 -13.27
N SER A 405 5.52 -26.38 -13.08
CA SER A 405 5.53 -25.15 -13.88
C SER A 405 6.36 -25.29 -15.17
N HIS A 406 7.32 -26.22 -15.20
CA HIS A 406 8.26 -26.39 -16.31
C HIS A 406 8.11 -27.71 -17.06
N VAL A 407 7.59 -28.75 -16.41
CA VAL A 407 7.38 -30.08 -16.99
C VAL A 407 5.98 -30.14 -17.61
N ILE A 408 5.92 -30.40 -18.92
CA ILE A 408 4.67 -30.45 -19.68
C ILE A 408 4.02 -31.84 -19.53
N GLY A 409 2.72 -31.85 -19.20
CA GLY A 409 1.90 -33.05 -19.17
C GLY A 409 2.29 -34.14 -18.15
N PRO A 410 2.73 -33.82 -16.92
CA PRO A 410 3.07 -34.86 -15.95
C PRO A 410 1.85 -35.69 -15.57
N THR A 411 1.99 -37.02 -15.62
CA THR A 411 0.89 -37.97 -15.34
C THR A 411 1.00 -38.66 -13.98
N SER A 412 2.15 -38.58 -13.31
CA SER A 412 2.40 -39.16 -11.99
C SER A 412 3.51 -38.43 -11.24
N TRP A 413 3.65 -38.69 -9.93
CA TRP A 413 4.79 -38.19 -9.15
C TRP A 413 6.11 -38.78 -9.62
N GLU A 414 6.11 -40.05 -10.03
CA GLU A 414 7.27 -40.74 -10.58
C GLU A 414 7.75 -40.08 -11.88
N TYR A 415 6.83 -39.61 -12.72
CA TYR A 415 7.15 -38.85 -13.93
C TYR A 415 7.91 -37.55 -13.59
N LEU A 416 7.48 -36.85 -12.54
CA LEU A 416 8.15 -35.62 -12.07
C LEU A 416 9.49 -35.91 -11.37
N LEU A 417 9.67 -37.10 -10.80
CA LEU A 417 10.90 -37.53 -10.14
C LEU A 417 11.90 -38.18 -11.09
N THR A 418 11.54 -38.45 -12.35
CA THR A 418 12.42 -39.17 -13.29
C THR A 418 12.89 -38.24 -14.41
N ASN A 419 14.19 -38.03 -14.56
CA ASN A 419 14.79 -37.30 -15.69
C ASN A 419 15.77 -38.21 -16.42
N ASN A 420 15.72 -38.27 -17.76
CA ASN A 420 16.65 -39.07 -18.57
C ASN A 420 16.85 -40.53 -18.11
N GLY A 421 15.80 -41.17 -17.58
CA GLY A 421 15.84 -42.55 -17.06
C GLY A 421 16.40 -42.72 -15.65
N MET A 422 16.81 -41.63 -14.99
CA MET A 422 17.21 -41.63 -13.58
C MET A 422 16.09 -41.13 -12.68
N THR A 423 15.70 -41.93 -11.69
CA THR A 423 14.69 -41.57 -10.69
C THR A 423 15.36 -40.96 -9.45
N PHE A 424 14.93 -39.76 -9.08
CA PHE A 424 15.45 -39.02 -7.94
C PHE A 424 14.58 -39.23 -6.69
N SER A 425 15.21 -39.19 -5.52
CA SER A 425 14.54 -39.42 -4.24
C SER A 425 13.63 -38.26 -3.79
N THR A 426 13.84 -37.05 -4.33
CA THR A 426 13.13 -35.84 -3.95
C THR A 426 12.89 -34.93 -5.15
N PHE A 427 11.87 -34.08 -5.08
CA PHE A 427 11.58 -33.09 -6.12
C PHE A 427 12.71 -32.07 -6.26
N LYS A 428 13.42 -31.74 -5.17
CA LYS A 428 14.62 -30.88 -5.20
C LYS A 428 15.69 -31.39 -6.16
N LYS A 429 16.13 -32.63 -5.97
CA LYS A 429 17.17 -33.26 -6.81
C LYS A 429 16.74 -33.36 -8.27
N SER A 430 15.46 -33.67 -8.48
CA SER A 430 14.86 -33.74 -9.82
C SER A 430 14.84 -32.38 -10.53
N ALA A 431 14.72 -31.26 -9.78
CA ALA A 431 14.76 -29.90 -10.31
C ALA A 431 16.20 -29.38 -10.50
N GLU A 432 17.12 -29.75 -9.60
CA GLU A 432 18.56 -29.50 -9.73
C GLU A 432 19.13 -30.13 -11.00
N ASP A 433 18.83 -31.41 -11.23
CA ASP A 433 19.29 -32.16 -12.41
C ASP A 433 18.76 -31.58 -13.73
N ARG A 434 17.60 -30.91 -13.68
CA ARG A 434 17.00 -30.21 -14.82
C ARG A 434 17.52 -28.78 -15.01
N GLY A 435 18.42 -28.31 -14.15
CA GLY A 435 18.98 -26.96 -14.21
C GLY A 435 17.96 -25.86 -13.89
N PHE A 436 16.95 -26.14 -13.06
CA PHE A 436 15.93 -25.16 -12.69
C PHE A 436 16.31 -24.30 -11.45
N LEU A 437 17.51 -24.47 -10.88
CA LEU A 437 18.04 -23.67 -9.77
C LEU A 437 19.28 -22.85 -10.20
N GLU A 438 19.44 -21.63 -9.67
CA GLU A 438 20.59 -20.74 -9.94
C GLU A 438 21.88 -21.20 -9.20
N THR A 439 23.05 -20.96 -9.78
CA THR A 439 24.38 -21.25 -9.21
C THR A 439 25.01 -20.01 -8.55
N ASP A 440 25.82 -20.15 -7.50
CA ASP A 440 26.50 -19.06 -6.74
C ASP A 440 27.40 -18.10 -7.56
N HIS A 441 27.60 -18.36 -8.86
CA HIS A 441 28.42 -17.53 -9.75
C HIS A 441 27.94 -16.06 -9.80
N SER A 442 26.62 -15.84 -9.85
CA SER A 442 26.02 -14.50 -9.87
C SER A 442 26.19 -13.74 -8.54
N ILE A 443 26.19 -14.45 -7.41
CA ILE A 443 26.43 -13.90 -6.08
C ILE A 443 27.88 -13.44 -5.97
N ARG A 444 28.81 -14.26 -6.46
CA ARG A 444 30.24 -13.94 -6.49
C ARG A 444 30.51 -12.74 -7.38
N ASP A 445 29.98 -12.70 -8.60
CA ASP A 445 30.16 -11.57 -9.53
C ASP A 445 29.64 -10.25 -8.95
N CYS A 446 28.52 -10.29 -8.22
CA CYS A 446 27.97 -9.13 -7.50
C CYS A 446 28.91 -8.61 -6.41
N LEU A 447 29.52 -9.50 -5.62
CA LEU A 447 30.49 -9.12 -4.59
C LEU A 447 31.79 -8.58 -5.21
N VAL A 448 32.27 -9.18 -6.31
CA VAL A 448 33.42 -8.68 -7.08
C VAL A 448 33.16 -7.26 -7.59
N GLU A 449 31.99 -7.00 -8.18
CA GLU A 449 31.62 -5.65 -8.63
C GLU A 449 31.59 -4.65 -7.46
N ALA A 450 31.04 -5.05 -6.31
CA ALA A 450 30.96 -4.19 -5.13
C ALA A 450 32.33 -3.82 -4.53
N THR A 451 33.33 -4.71 -4.63
CA THR A 451 34.71 -4.39 -4.18
C THR A 451 35.34 -3.25 -4.98
N SER A 452 34.96 -3.07 -6.25
CA SER A 452 35.51 -2.02 -7.12
C SER A 452 35.17 -0.59 -6.65
N LEU A 453 34.13 -0.45 -5.83
CA LEU A 453 33.63 0.82 -5.30
C LEU A 453 34.35 1.29 -4.02
N ARG A 454 35.25 0.48 -3.43
CA ARG A 454 36.05 0.78 -2.22
C ARG A 454 35.27 1.39 -1.05
N MET A 455 34.19 0.73 -0.63
CA MET A 455 33.40 1.11 0.56
C MET A 455 33.20 -0.08 1.51
N PRO A 456 34.15 -0.34 2.43
CA PRO A 456 34.16 -1.57 3.25
C PRO A 456 32.93 -1.76 4.14
N TYR A 457 32.42 -0.69 4.76
CA TYR A 457 31.15 -0.75 5.52
C TYR A 457 29.94 -1.13 4.66
N ALA A 458 29.85 -0.62 3.43
CA ALA A 458 28.77 -0.98 2.50
C ALA A 458 28.90 -2.43 2.02
N LEU A 459 30.14 -2.90 1.81
CA LEU A 459 30.44 -4.28 1.44
C LEU A 459 30.03 -5.26 2.55
N ARG A 460 30.29 -4.93 3.83
CA ARG A 460 29.84 -5.72 4.99
C ARG A 460 28.32 -5.86 5.04
N ARG A 461 27.59 -4.78 4.73
CA ARG A 461 26.11 -4.81 4.64
C ARG A 461 25.61 -5.66 3.47
N LEU A 462 26.26 -5.58 2.31
CA LEU A 462 25.92 -6.40 1.16
C LEU A 462 26.17 -7.89 1.44
N PHE A 463 27.30 -8.22 2.06
CA PHE A 463 27.66 -9.56 2.47
C PHE A 463 26.59 -10.17 3.40
N VAL A 464 26.18 -9.45 4.45
CA VAL A 464 25.07 -9.87 5.34
C VAL A 464 23.75 -10.04 4.59
N THR A 465 23.45 -9.15 3.64
CA THR A 465 22.24 -9.23 2.83
C THR A 465 22.23 -10.51 1.97
N ILE A 466 23.36 -10.86 1.37
CA ILE A 466 23.52 -12.09 0.58
C ILE A 466 23.34 -13.33 1.45
N LEU A 467 23.95 -13.38 2.64
CA LEU A 467 23.78 -14.50 3.57
C LEU A 467 22.30 -14.72 3.96
N ILE A 468 21.55 -13.62 4.14
CA ILE A 468 20.15 -13.69 4.59
C ILE A 468 19.19 -14.03 3.45
N PHE A 469 19.37 -13.44 2.27
CA PHE A 469 18.34 -13.46 1.21
C PHE A 469 18.68 -14.32 0.00
N CYS A 470 19.95 -14.68 -0.17
CA CYS A 470 20.41 -15.42 -1.34
C CYS A 470 20.82 -16.87 -1.02
N GLU A 471 20.87 -17.24 0.27
CA GLU A 471 21.21 -18.60 0.77
C GLU A 471 22.37 -19.26 -0.01
N PRO A 472 23.56 -18.62 -0.05
CA PRO A 472 24.69 -19.11 -0.84
C PRO A 472 25.11 -20.51 -0.40
N THR A 473 25.49 -21.34 -1.38
CA THR A 473 25.90 -22.72 -1.12
C THR A 473 27.30 -22.85 -0.52
N ASP A 474 28.20 -21.88 -0.74
CA ASP A 474 29.56 -21.82 -0.15
C ASP A 474 29.86 -20.52 0.63
N VAL A 475 29.33 -20.41 1.85
CA VAL A 475 29.52 -19.25 2.74
C VAL A 475 30.99 -19.05 3.14
N ARG A 476 31.71 -20.14 3.45
CA ARG A 476 33.11 -20.09 3.90
C ARG A 476 34.04 -19.62 2.79
N GLY A 477 33.80 -20.06 1.55
CA GLY A 477 34.49 -19.58 0.36
C GLY A 477 34.33 -18.07 0.17
N LEU A 478 33.09 -17.56 0.25
CA LEU A 478 32.81 -16.13 0.15
C LEU A 478 33.46 -15.32 1.28
N TRP A 479 33.42 -15.80 2.52
CA TRP A 479 34.10 -15.15 3.65
C TRP A 479 35.60 -14.98 3.38
N ASN A 480 36.28 -16.07 3.01
CA ASN A 480 37.72 -16.07 2.77
C ASN A 480 38.11 -15.13 1.62
N GLU A 481 37.32 -15.10 0.53
CA GLU A 481 37.59 -14.29 -0.65
C GLU A 481 37.42 -12.79 -0.38
N PHE A 482 36.40 -12.39 0.38
CA PHE A 482 36.04 -10.97 0.57
C PHE A 482 36.49 -10.36 1.92
N PHE A 483 37.10 -11.14 2.82
CA PHE A 483 37.55 -10.70 4.15
C PHE A 483 38.39 -9.42 4.12
N THR A 484 39.46 -9.40 3.30
CA THR A 484 40.41 -8.28 3.23
C THR A 484 39.78 -6.97 2.76
N HIS A 485 38.75 -7.06 1.92
CA HIS A 485 37.99 -5.92 1.40
C HIS A 485 37.00 -5.36 2.43
N MET A 486 36.51 -6.20 3.35
CA MET A 486 35.55 -5.80 4.38
C MET A 486 36.19 -5.08 5.56
N VAL A 487 37.49 -5.26 5.78
CA VAL A 487 38.25 -4.69 6.92
C VAL A 487 39.14 -3.50 6.54
N GLU A 488 39.14 -3.07 5.26
CA GLU A 488 40.04 -2.04 4.74
C GLU A 488 39.89 -0.67 5.46
N ASP A 489 38.74 -0.39 6.09
CA ASP A 489 38.48 0.87 6.82
C ASP A 489 38.81 0.85 8.32
N TYR A 490 39.32 -0.26 8.87
CA TYR A 490 39.70 -0.34 10.28
C TYR A 490 41.08 0.30 10.55
N GLN A 491 41.16 1.19 11.54
CA GLN A 491 42.43 1.79 11.99
C GLN A 491 43.06 0.93 13.11
N ILE A 492 44.31 0.50 12.92
CA ILE A 492 45.03 -0.37 13.88
C ILE A 492 45.99 0.46 14.74
N ALA A 493 45.93 0.30 16.06
CA ALA A 493 47.02 0.65 16.98
C ALA A 493 47.86 -0.62 17.23
N ASN A 494 49.19 -0.48 17.15
CA ASN A 494 50.16 -1.58 17.02
C ASN A 494 49.96 -2.85 17.88
N ASN A 495 50.28 -3.99 17.23
CA ASN A 495 50.61 -5.33 17.73
C ASN A 495 49.48 -6.27 18.22
N ASP A 496 48.60 -6.70 17.31
CA ASP A 496 48.24 -8.12 17.01
C ASP A 496 47.25 -8.16 15.82
N VAL A 497 47.78 -8.40 14.61
CA VAL A 497 47.21 -7.83 13.37
C VAL A 497 45.96 -8.55 12.81
N GLU A 498 45.83 -9.86 12.97
CA GLU A 498 44.79 -10.64 12.26
C GLU A 498 43.60 -11.06 13.14
N SER A 499 43.86 -11.38 14.42
CA SER A 499 42.81 -11.71 15.38
C SER A 499 41.92 -10.51 15.68
N ASP A 500 42.50 -9.31 15.79
CA ASP A 500 41.75 -8.10 16.15
C ASP A 500 40.85 -7.63 15.01
N LEU A 501 41.35 -7.65 13.77
CA LEU A 501 40.53 -7.35 12.59
C LEU A 501 39.38 -8.35 12.41
N THR A 502 39.67 -9.64 12.64
CA THR A 502 38.65 -10.69 12.62
C THR A 502 37.59 -10.44 13.68
N ASN A 503 38.00 -10.11 14.92
CA ASN A 503 37.09 -9.84 16.02
C ASN A 503 36.23 -8.60 15.77
N MET A 504 36.82 -7.53 15.24
CA MET A 504 36.09 -6.31 14.85
C MET A 504 35.09 -6.58 13.74
N LEU A 505 35.49 -7.31 12.69
CA LEU A 505 34.62 -7.68 11.59
C LEU A 505 33.46 -8.55 12.07
N LEU A 506 33.75 -9.59 12.87
CA LEU A 506 32.73 -10.47 13.42
C LEU A 506 31.75 -9.71 14.33
N LYS A 507 32.24 -8.74 15.11
CA LYS A 507 31.36 -7.89 15.93
C LYS A 507 30.43 -7.06 15.06
N ASP A 508 30.94 -6.40 14.02
CA ASP A 508 30.14 -5.56 13.14
C ASP A 508 29.15 -6.38 12.31
N LEU A 509 29.56 -7.54 11.80
CA LEU A 509 28.65 -8.47 11.11
C LEU A 509 27.61 -9.04 12.06
N ASN A 510 27.96 -9.36 13.31
CA ASN A 510 27.00 -9.83 14.30
C ASN A 510 26.00 -8.74 14.67
N GLU A 511 26.42 -7.48 14.80
CA GLU A 511 25.51 -6.35 14.99
C GLU A 511 24.53 -6.22 13.80
N LEU A 512 25.02 -6.34 12.56
CA LEU A 512 24.19 -6.33 11.36
C LEU A 512 23.25 -7.54 11.26
N LEU A 513 23.70 -8.74 11.62
CA LEU A 513 22.90 -9.96 11.65
C LEU A 513 21.84 -9.92 12.77
N ASN A 514 22.17 -9.35 13.93
CA ASN A 514 21.25 -9.18 15.05
C ASN A 514 20.08 -8.25 14.68
N LEU A 515 20.27 -7.27 13.79
CA LEU A 515 19.17 -6.46 13.24
C LEU A 515 18.13 -7.30 12.48
N HIS A 516 18.53 -8.49 12.02
CA HIS A 516 17.70 -9.47 11.31
C HIS A 516 17.39 -10.72 12.15
N GLY A 517 17.68 -10.70 13.46
CA GLY A 517 17.41 -11.82 14.36
C GLY A 517 18.28 -13.06 14.11
N LYS A 518 19.39 -12.90 13.40
CA LYS A 518 20.38 -13.95 13.10
C LYS A 518 21.66 -13.71 13.89
N LYS A 519 22.44 -14.76 14.12
CA LYS A 519 23.75 -14.71 14.78
C LYS A 519 24.84 -15.17 13.83
N ILE A 520 26.08 -14.79 14.13
CA ILE A 520 27.26 -15.31 13.41
C ILE A 520 27.26 -16.84 13.38
N ASP A 521 26.88 -17.47 14.51
CA ASP A 521 26.85 -18.94 14.66
C ASP A 521 25.78 -19.64 13.78
N ASP A 522 24.87 -18.89 13.15
CA ASP A 522 23.87 -19.45 12.22
C ASP A 522 24.45 -19.75 10.83
N TYR A 523 25.68 -19.30 10.55
CA TYR A 523 26.35 -19.43 9.27
C TYR A 523 27.75 -20.03 9.46
N ASP A 524 28.34 -20.57 8.40
CA ASP A 524 29.69 -21.12 8.44
C ASP A 524 30.76 -20.00 8.47
N LEU A 525 30.80 -19.24 9.58
CA LEU A 525 31.71 -18.11 9.87
C LEU A 525 32.55 -18.39 11.14
N PRO A 526 33.62 -17.63 11.44
CA PRO A 526 34.39 -17.78 12.70
C PRO A 526 33.64 -17.22 13.95
N SER A 527 33.97 -17.70 15.16
CA SER A 527 33.25 -17.40 16.43
C SER A 527 33.75 -16.15 17.20
N LEU A 528 32.87 -15.46 17.95
CA LEU A 528 33.16 -14.23 18.72
C LEU A 528 33.87 -14.47 20.10
N PRO A 529 34.82 -13.59 20.52
CA PRO A 529 35.44 -13.62 21.86
C PRO A 529 34.68 -12.82 22.96
N PRO A 530 34.97 -12.99 24.27
CA PRO A 530 34.27 -12.32 25.40
C PRO A 530 34.73 -10.87 25.69
N ILE A 531 33.82 -9.96 26.10
CA ILE A 531 34.01 -8.49 26.19
C ILE A 531 34.22 -7.95 27.63
N THR A 532 35.13 -6.96 27.82
CA THR A 532 35.32 -6.08 29.03
C THR A 532 35.00 -4.59 28.72
N ILE A 533 34.52 -3.79 29.70
CA ILE A 533 34.00 -2.40 29.50
C ILE A 533 34.70 -1.37 30.43
N ASP A 534 35.05 -0.17 29.93
CA ASP A 534 35.61 1.00 30.65
C ASP A 534 34.61 2.20 30.69
N ARG A 535 34.63 3.07 31.73
CA ARG A 535 33.51 3.98 32.16
C ARG A 535 33.80 5.51 32.19
N GLY A 536 34.71 6.06 31.39
CA GLY A 536 35.16 7.46 31.55
C GLY A 536 34.83 8.51 30.48
N ALA A 537 34.30 8.16 29.31
CA ALA A 537 34.20 9.09 28.17
C ALA A 537 32.83 9.81 28.07
N VAL A 538 32.81 11.06 27.55
CA VAL A 538 31.56 11.71 27.11
C VAL A 538 30.90 10.79 26.08
N PRO A 539 29.64 10.40 26.28
CA PRO A 539 28.97 9.50 25.35
C PRO A 539 29.00 10.02 23.92
N SER A 540 29.36 9.16 22.96
CA SER A 540 29.39 9.48 21.53
C SER A 540 28.07 10.08 21.04
N ILE A 541 26.94 9.62 21.60
CA ILE A 541 25.60 10.12 21.27
C ILE A 541 25.39 11.62 21.59
N ILE A 542 26.13 12.18 22.55
CA ILE A 542 26.08 13.61 22.88
C ILE A 542 26.98 14.39 21.91
N GLN A 543 28.14 13.84 21.58
CA GLN A 543 29.05 14.44 20.59
C GLN A 543 28.39 14.51 19.20
N GLU A 544 27.67 13.45 18.80
CA GLU A 544 26.90 13.40 17.56
C GLU A 544 25.86 14.53 17.46
N GLU A 545 25.15 14.84 18.54
CA GLU A 545 24.11 15.89 18.53
C GLU A 545 24.69 17.30 18.51
N LEU A 546 25.83 17.51 19.16
CA LEU A 546 26.56 18.79 19.13
C LEU A 546 27.25 19.03 17.77
N ALA A 547 27.57 17.96 17.04
CA ALA A 547 28.20 18.00 15.72
C ALA A 547 27.21 18.18 14.56
N ILE A 548 25.91 18.32 14.81
CA ILE A 548 24.92 18.51 13.73
C ILE A 548 25.12 19.87 13.09
N ASP A 549 25.45 19.87 11.79
CA ASP A 549 25.58 21.07 10.99
C ASP A 549 24.32 21.94 11.03
N ILE A 550 24.54 23.25 11.16
CA ILE A 550 23.49 24.26 11.13
C ILE A 550 23.50 24.89 9.73
N PRO A 551 22.49 24.65 8.88
CA PRO A 551 22.45 25.28 7.57
C PRO A 551 22.38 26.82 7.71
N ASN A 552 23.27 27.55 7.01
CA ASN A 552 23.29 29.01 7.05
C ASN A 552 21.93 29.62 6.67
N GLU A 553 21.21 28.98 5.73
CA GLU A 553 19.86 29.38 5.32
C GLU A 553 18.85 29.36 6.49
N ASP A 554 18.99 28.43 7.44
CA ASP A 554 18.10 28.30 8.60
C ASP A 554 18.39 29.38 9.66
N ILE A 555 19.64 29.85 9.77
CA ILE A 555 20.03 30.97 10.65
C ILE A 555 19.42 32.29 10.14
N GLU A 556 19.51 32.54 8.83
CA GLU A 556 18.94 33.72 8.19
C GLU A 556 17.39 33.71 8.15
N SER A 557 16.79 32.54 8.37
CA SER A 557 15.33 32.34 8.29
C SER A 557 14.54 33.03 9.40
N ILE A 558 15.18 33.47 10.49
CA ILE A 558 14.52 34.26 11.56
C ILE A 558 13.88 35.53 10.98
N ALA A 559 14.60 36.25 10.12
CA ALA A 559 14.11 37.48 9.51
C ALA A 559 12.97 37.25 8.49
N LYS A 560 12.74 36.00 8.09
CA LYS A 560 11.74 35.60 7.08
C LYS A 560 10.48 34.97 7.71
N LEU A 561 10.40 34.86 9.03
CA LEU A 561 9.19 34.40 9.72
C LEU A 561 8.05 35.40 9.48
N ASN A 562 6.87 34.88 9.18
CA ASN A 562 5.66 35.71 9.16
C ASN A 562 5.24 36.10 10.59
N ASN A 563 4.27 37.01 10.73
CA ASN A 563 3.84 37.52 12.04
C ASN A 563 3.43 36.40 13.02
N ASP A 564 2.64 35.42 12.59
CA ASP A 564 2.16 34.34 13.46
C ASP A 564 3.30 33.40 13.88
N GLN A 565 4.20 33.07 12.94
CA GLN A 565 5.39 32.28 13.21
C GLN A 565 6.36 33.02 14.15
N MET A 566 6.51 34.33 13.99
CA MET A 566 7.36 35.16 14.84
C MET A 566 6.81 35.24 16.27
N ILE A 567 5.49 35.34 16.44
CA ILE A 567 4.84 35.26 17.76
C ILE A 567 5.15 33.90 18.40
N ALA A 568 4.90 32.79 17.68
CA ALA A 568 5.17 31.45 18.18
C ALA A 568 6.66 31.25 18.54
N PHE A 569 7.56 31.72 17.67
CA PHE A 569 9.01 31.67 17.89
C PHE A 569 9.40 32.39 19.18
N ASN A 570 8.98 33.65 19.35
CA ASN A 570 9.33 34.44 20.52
C ASN A 570 8.75 33.85 21.81
N THR A 571 7.51 33.37 21.78
CA THR A 571 6.87 32.73 22.94
C THR A 571 7.65 31.48 23.38
N ILE A 572 8.00 30.61 22.43
CA ILE A 572 8.73 29.37 22.71
C ILE A 572 10.16 29.67 23.18
N MET A 573 10.87 30.55 22.48
CA MET A 573 12.26 30.92 22.83
C MET A 573 12.36 31.57 24.19
N ASN A 574 11.39 32.40 24.58
CA ASN A 574 11.38 33.03 25.90
C ASN A 574 11.30 31.98 27.02
N VAL A 575 10.45 30.94 26.85
CA VAL A 575 10.34 29.84 27.83
C VAL A 575 11.63 29.03 27.90
N ILE A 576 12.28 28.74 26.76
CA ILE A 576 13.55 28.00 26.74
C ILE A 576 14.67 28.81 27.41
N VAL A 577 14.82 30.09 27.07
CA VAL A 577 15.87 30.97 27.62
C VAL A 577 15.70 31.20 29.12
N GLN A 578 14.47 31.34 29.59
CA GLN A 578 14.17 31.47 31.03
C GLN A 578 14.27 30.13 31.79
N LYS A 579 14.59 29.02 31.10
CA LYS A 579 14.66 27.66 31.65
C LYS A 579 13.37 27.26 32.37
N HIS A 580 12.23 27.70 31.84
CA HIS A 580 10.91 27.30 32.31
C HIS A 580 10.45 26.04 31.59
N ASN A 581 9.55 25.29 32.24
CA ASN A 581 8.91 24.13 31.64
C ASN A 581 7.81 24.61 30.67
N GLY A 582 7.57 23.91 29.57
CA GLY A 582 6.52 24.31 28.63
C GLY A 582 6.14 23.22 27.64
N ILE A 583 4.84 23.11 27.35
CA ILE A 583 4.31 22.25 26.30
C ILE A 583 3.62 23.15 25.29
N PHE A 584 4.07 23.08 24.04
CA PHE A 584 3.53 23.85 22.94
C PHE A 584 2.96 22.93 21.88
N PHE A 585 1.82 23.31 21.32
CA PHE A 585 1.27 22.66 20.13
C PHE A 585 1.19 23.69 19.00
N VAL A 586 1.91 23.45 17.92
CA VAL A 586 1.94 24.30 16.73
C VAL A 586 0.98 23.74 15.69
N ASP A 587 -0.23 24.32 15.65
CA ASP A 587 -1.27 23.96 14.68
C ASP A 587 -1.13 24.77 13.38
N GLY A 588 -1.45 24.14 12.25
CA GLY A 588 -1.47 24.80 10.95
C GLY A 588 -1.76 23.82 9.79
N PRO A 589 -2.53 24.23 8.77
CA PRO A 589 -2.73 23.42 7.56
C PRO A 589 -1.43 22.99 6.86
N GLY A 590 -1.53 22.03 5.94
CA GLY A 590 -0.40 21.66 5.08
C GLY A 590 0.05 22.86 4.24
N GLY A 591 1.36 23.13 4.22
CA GLY A 591 1.94 24.25 3.47
C GLY A 591 2.04 25.59 4.20
N THR A 592 1.70 25.69 5.50
CA THR A 592 1.78 26.94 6.28
C THR A 592 3.14 27.21 6.95
N GLY A 593 4.16 26.41 6.62
CA GLY A 593 5.53 26.64 7.12
C GLY A 593 5.80 26.20 8.56
N LYS A 594 5.11 25.18 9.10
CA LYS A 594 5.43 24.61 10.43
C LYS A 594 6.86 24.08 10.52
N THR A 595 7.27 23.30 9.53
CA THR A 595 8.64 22.79 9.42
C THR A 595 9.65 23.93 9.31
N PHE A 596 9.29 25.02 8.62
CA PHE A 596 10.11 26.22 8.53
C PHE A 596 10.31 26.85 9.93
N LEU A 597 9.25 27.00 10.73
CA LEU A 597 9.35 27.47 12.11
C LEU A 597 10.24 26.56 12.99
N TYR A 598 10.10 25.22 12.89
CA TYR A 598 10.94 24.29 13.66
C TYR A 598 12.42 24.41 13.29
N ARG A 599 12.74 24.52 11.99
CA ARG A 599 14.11 24.69 11.51
C ARG A 599 14.74 25.97 12.03
N THR A 600 13.99 27.07 12.03
CA THR A 600 14.44 28.35 12.59
C THR A 600 14.69 28.27 14.10
N LEU A 601 13.82 27.59 14.87
CA LEU A 601 14.03 27.34 16.30
C LEU A 601 15.29 26.49 16.55
N MET A 602 15.45 25.40 15.81
CA MET A 602 16.63 24.52 15.93
C MET A 602 17.93 25.25 15.63
N ALA A 603 17.97 26.05 14.55
CA ALA A 603 19.14 26.83 14.18
C ALA A 603 19.50 27.88 15.24
N SER A 604 18.51 28.56 15.82
CA SER A 604 18.74 29.54 16.88
C SER A 604 19.25 28.91 18.19
N LEU A 605 18.89 27.67 18.50
CA LEU A 605 19.29 26.98 19.73
C LEU A 605 20.65 26.30 19.57
N ARG A 606 20.85 25.59 18.45
CA ARG A 606 22.13 24.93 18.15
C ARG A 606 23.27 25.93 18.00
N SER A 607 23.01 27.14 17.47
CA SER A 607 24.04 28.20 17.39
C SER A 607 24.50 28.71 18.76
N ARG A 608 23.74 28.43 19.83
CA ARG A 608 24.09 28.71 21.23
C ARG A 608 24.71 27.51 21.94
N GLY A 609 24.97 26.41 21.22
CA GLY A 609 25.48 25.16 21.78
C GLY A 609 24.43 24.34 22.53
N GLU A 610 23.14 24.63 22.36
CA GLU A 610 22.07 23.89 23.01
C GLU A 610 21.69 22.62 22.22
N ILE A 611 21.43 21.53 22.94
CA ILE A 611 21.03 20.25 22.36
C ILE A 611 19.51 20.26 22.10
N VAL A 612 19.14 20.01 20.84
CA VAL A 612 17.75 19.93 20.39
C VAL A 612 17.45 18.53 19.88
N LEU A 613 16.51 17.84 20.53
CA LEU A 613 16.06 16.51 20.08
C LEU A 613 14.95 16.67 19.04
N ALA A 614 15.36 16.68 17.77
CA ALA A 614 14.45 16.71 16.64
C ALA A 614 13.85 15.32 16.37
N THR A 615 12.54 15.20 16.50
CA THR A 615 11.81 13.96 16.26
C THR A 615 10.57 14.16 15.39
N ALA A 616 10.15 13.09 14.72
CA ALA A 616 8.87 13.06 14.03
C ALA A 616 8.21 11.68 14.13
N SER A 617 6.91 11.59 13.86
CA SER A 617 6.17 10.32 13.90
C SER A 617 6.52 9.37 12.74
N SER A 618 7.00 9.90 11.60
CA SER A 618 7.42 9.10 10.44
C SER A 618 8.86 9.37 10.02
N GLY A 619 9.50 8.37 9.40
CA GLY A 619 10.88 8.51 8.90
C GLY A 619 11.00 9.62 7.84
N ILE A 620 10.02 9.76 6.95
CA ILE A 620 10.00 10.82 5.93
C ILE A 620 9.92 12.21 6.58
N ALA A 621 9.03 12.41 7.54
CA ALA A 621 8.95 13.69 8.26
C ALA A 621 10.23 13.98 9.05
N ALA A 622 10.86 12.96 9.63
CA ALA A 622 12.12 13.11 10.36
C ALA A 622 13.25 13.62 9.45
N THR A 623 13.32 13.20 8.18
CA THR A 623 14.35 13.66 7.23
C THR A 623 14.25 15.16 6.89
N LEU A 624 13.12 15.81 7.18
CA LEU A 624 12.94 17.24 6.95
C LEU A 624 13.54 18.12 8.06
N LEU A 625 13.91 17.52 9.19
CA LEU A 625 14.51 18.18 10.34
C LEU A 625 16.02 17.83 10.39
N PRO A 626 16.93 18.81 10.48
CA PRO A 626 18.36 18.52 10.61
C PRO A 626 18.66 17.68 11.87
N GLY A 627 19.27 16.49 11.70
CA GLY A 627 19.49 15.51 12.77
C GLY A 627 18.23 14.78 13.26
N GLY A 628 17.13 14.88 12.50
CA GLY A 628 15.85 14.28 12.85
C GLY A 628 15.87 12.75 12.90
N ARG A 629 15.24 12.17 13.92
CA ARG A 629 14.98 10.73 14.03
C ARG A 629 13.49 10.49 14.25
N THR A 630 13.00 9.26 14.05
CA THR A 630 11.63 8.96 14.48
C THR A 630 11.53 8.98 16.00
N ALA A 631 10.40 9.42 16.56
CA ALA A 631 10.19 9.44 18.01
C ALA A 631 10.36 8.05 18.63
N HIS A 632 9.86 7.00 17.95
CA HIS A 632 10.07 5.60 18.32
C HIS A 632 11.56 5.23 18.41
N SER A 633 12.37 5.63 17.42
CA SER A 633 13.80 5.33 17.41
C SER A 633 14.57 6.15 18.47
N ARG A 634 14.22 7.43 18.65
CA ARG A 634 14.90 8.33 19.58
C ARG A 634 14.64 7.95 21.01
N PHE A 635 13.37 7.72 21.35
CA PHE A 635 12.96 7.48 22.73
C PHE A 635 12.77 6.00 23.05
N LYS A 636 13.09 5.08 22.14
CA LYS A 636 12.89 3.63 22.35
C LYS A 636 11.47 3.31 22.81
N ILE A 637 10.48 4.01 22.23
CA ILE A 637 9.06 3.80 22.54
C ILE A 637 8.72 2.35 22.17
N PRO A 638 8.19 1.53 23.09
CA PRO A 638 7.79 0.17 22.79
C PRO A 638 6.78 0.18 21.66
N ILE A 639 6.99 -0.71 20.71
CA ILE A 639 6.12 -0.74 19.55
C ILE A 639 4.76 -1.37 19.89
N ASP A 640 4.76 -2.29 20.87
CA ASP A 640 3.56 -2.81 21.52
C ASP A 640 3.24 -1.93 22.76
N ILE A 641 2.48 -0.85 22.53
CA ILE A 641 2.20 0.18 23.54
C ILE A 641 0.90 -0.11 24.31
N GLN A 642 1.01 -0.26 25.63
CA GLN A 642 -0.12 -0.40 26.56
C GLN A 642 -0.29 0.88 27.39
N PRO A 643 -1.45 1.10 28.03
CA PRO A 643 -1.69 2.30 28.84
C PRO A 643 -0.67 2.51 29.97
N SER A 644 -0.02 1.45 30.46
CA SER A 644 1.03 1.48 31.49
C SER A 644 2.47 1.43 30.95
N SER A 645 2.66 1.37 29.63
CA SER A 645 4.00 1.23 29.03
C SER A 645 4.91 2.41 29.37
N ILE A 646 6.22 2.13 29.41
CA ILE A 646 7.31 3.10 29.51
C ILE A 646 8.28 2.87 28.34
N CYS A 647 9.03 3.90 27.99
CA CYS A 647 10.10 3.86 27.00
C CYS A 647 11.21 2.90 27.44
N GLY A 648 11.78 2.13 26.50
CA GLY A 648 12.90 1.22 26.72
C GLY A 648 14.24 1.93 26.91
N ILE A 649 14.27 2.98 27.73
CA ILE A 649 15.45 3.78 28.04
C ILE A 649 15.84 3.49 29.48
N GLU A 650 16.98 2.83 29.68
CA GLU A 650 17.51 2.61 31.02
C GLU A 650 18.13 3.91 31.57
N LYS A 651 17.80 4.24 32.82
CA LYS A 651 18.16 5.49 33.51
C LYS A 651 19.67 5.79 33.56
N GLN A 652 20.51 4.76 33.43
CA GLN A 652 21.97 4.84 33.49
C GLN A 652 22.66 4.79 32.11
N LYS A 653 21.91 4.71 31.00
CA LYS A 653 22.48 4.68 29.64
C LYS A 653 22.66 6.08 29.07
N ASP A 654 23.54 6.19 28.08
CA ASP A 654 23.92 7.43 27.40
C ASP A 654 22.74 8.23 26.83
N LEU A 655 21.71 7.54 26.34
CA LEU A 655 20.48 8.17 25.86
C LEU A 655 19.72 8.91 26.97
N ALA A 656 19.71 8.39 28.20
CA ALA A 656 19.10 9.07 29.34
C ALA A 656 19.89 10.34 29.69
N ASN A 657 21.23 10.30 29.60
CA ASN A 657 22.07 11.49 29.78
C ASN A 657 21.80 12.54 28.70
N LEU A 658 21.72 12.13 27.43
CA LEU A 658 21.36 13.01 26.32
C LEU A 658 20.01 13.72 26.56
N ILE A 659 18.99 12.97 26.99
CA ILE A 659 17.67 13.53 27.31
C ILE A 659 17.73 14.54 28.45
N ARG A 660 18.54 14.27 29.49
CA ARG A 660 18.73 15.21 30.61
C ARG A 660 19.35 16.52 30.17
N VAL A 661 20.33 16.50 29.26
CA VAL A 661 21.02 17.70 28.78
C VAL A 661 20.30 18.42 27.63
N ALA A 662 19.32 17.77 26.98
CA ALA A 662 18.51 18.40 25.93
C ALA A 662 17.70 19.59 26.46
N ALA A 663 17.79 20.72 25.74
CA ALA A 663 17.06 21.94 26.07
C ALA A 663 15.59 21.89 25.62
N VAL A 664 15.35 21.29 24.45
CA VAL A 664 14.01 21.15 23.87
C VAL A 664 13.86 19.85 23.10
N ILE A 665 12.64 19.32 23.13
CA ILE A 665 12.21 18.19 22.30
C ILE A 665 11.20 18.71 21.29
N ILE A 666 11.45 18.47 20.00
CA ILE A 666 10.51 18.76 18.92
C ILE A 666 9.94 17.44 18.42
N TRP A 667 8.62 17.32 18.32
CA TRP A 667 7.93 16.17 17.76
C TRP A 667 6.96 16.61 16.66
N ASP A 668 7.40 16.49 15.40
CA ASP A 668 6.57 16.79 14.22
C ASP A 668 5.64 15.62 13.86
N GLU A 669 4.47 15.96 13.34
CA GLU A 669 3.35 15.05 13.12
C GLU A 669 2.94 14.23 14.36
N ALA A 670 3.10 14.79 15.57
CA ALA A 670 2.75 14.14 16.84
C ALA A 670 1.30 13.58 16.89
N PRO A 671 0.27 14.26 16.32
CA PRO A 671 -1.10 13.73 16.26
C PRO A 671 -1.26 12.44 15.44
N MET A 672 -0.25 12.04 14.64
CA MET A 672 -0.26 10.77 13.93
C MET A 672 0.08 9.58 14.83
N THR A 673 0.51 9.80 16.08
CA THR A 673 0.91 8.75 17.02
C THR A 673 -0.21 8.44 18.01
N ASN A 674 -0.35 7.17 18.41
CA ASN A 674 -1.22 6.76 19.51
C ASN A 674 -0.96 7.56 20.81
N LYS A 675 -2.03 7.96 21.50
CA LYS A 675 -1.98 8.65 22.81
C LYS A 675 -1.07 7.95 23.82
N ASN A 676 -1.09 6.62 23.86
CA ASN A 676 -0.29 5.82 24.80
C ASN A 676 1.23 6.03 24.58
N CYS A 677 1.67 6.38 23.37
CA CYS A 677 3.08 6.68 23.11
C CYS A 677 3.52 7.99 23.76
N LEU A 678 2.64 9.01 23.72
CA LEU A 678 2.88 10.28 24.40
C LEU A 678 2.88 10.10 25.91
N GLU A 679 1.93 9.33 26.44
CA GLU A 679 1.87 9.03 27.87
C GLU A 679 3.04 8.16 28.36
N ALA A 680 3.50 7.21 27.54
CA ALA A 680 4.69 6.43 27.86
C ALA A 680 5.94 7.30 27.87
N LEU A 681 6.08 8.21 26.91
CA LEU A 681 7.18 9.18 26.90
C LEU A 681 7.11 10.09 28.13
N ASP A 682 5.94 10.62 28.46
CA ASP A 682 5.73 11.46 29.65
C ASP A 682 6.20 10.75 30.92
N ARG A 683 5.68 9.55 31.21
CA ARG A 683 6.10 8.73 32.36
C ARG A 683 7.60 8.47 32.39
N SER A 684 8.18 8.19 31.23
CA SER A 684 9.61 7.86 31.14
C SER A 684 10.49 9.08 31.37
N LEU A 685 10.09 10.25 30.85
CA LEU A 685 10.83 11.49 31.07
C LEU A 685 10.71 11.96 32.52
N GLN A 686 9.56 11.74 33.16
CA GLN A 686 9.39 12.00 34.60
C GLN A 686 10.38 11.16 35.43
N ASP A 687 10.56 9.88 35.11
CA ASP A 687 11.56 9.04 35.79
C ASP A 687 13.02 9.43 35.44
N ILE A 688 13.34 9.57 34.15
CA ILE A 688 14.70 9.89 33.68
C ILE A 688 15.21 11.21 34.26
N CYS A 689 14.34 12.23 34.29
CA CYS A 689 14.65 13.56 34.82
C CYS A 689 14.40 13.66 36.32
N SER A 690 13.76 12.65 36.93
CA SER A 690 13.34 12.65 38.34
C SER A 690 12.55 13.92 38.70
N ASN A 691 11.58 14.26 37.83
CA ASN A 691 10.75 15.45 37.91
C ASN A 691 9.31 15.07 37.51
N ASN A 692 8.35 15.27 38.41
CA ASN A 692 6.95 14.88 38.20
C ASN A 692 6.15 15.86 37.33
N ALA A 693 6.76 16.97 36.89
CA ALA A 693 6.13 17.85 35.91
C ALA A 693 5.96 17.10 34.57
N PRO A 694 4.94 17.45 33.76
CA PRO A 694 4.74 16.87 32.44
C PRO A 694 6.05 16.82 31.61
N PHE A 695 6.30 15.66 31.01
CA PHE A 695 7.50 15.29 30.25
C PHE A 695 8.81 15.53 31.01
N GLY A 696 8.82 15.32 32.33
CA GLY A 696 10.01 15.52 33.16
C GLY A 696 10.43 16.99 33.30
N GLY A 697 9.50 17.92 33.07
CA GLY A 697 9.76 19.36 33.06
C GLY A 697 10.49 19.85 31.80
N LYS A 698 10.60 19.02 30.75
CA LYS A 698 11.21 19.44 29.49
C LYS A 698 10.31 20.39 28.71
N VAL A 699 10.94 21.22 27.88
CA VAL A 699 10.20 21.96 26.86
C VAL A 699 9.88 21.01 25.71
N LEU A 700 8.60 20.76 25.45
CA LEU A 700 8.11 19.90 24.38
C LEU A 700 7.32 20.74 23.37
N ILE A 701 7.74 20.68 22.10
CA ILE A 701 7.05 21.32 20.98
C ILE A 701 6.47 20.22 20.09
N MET A 702 5.15 20.11 20.08
CA MET A 702 4.43 19.18 19.22
C MET A 702 3.87 19.89 17.99
N GLY A 703 3.97 19.23 16.86
CA GLY A 703 3.53 19.74 15.56
C GLY A 703 2.60 18.78 14.84
N GLY A 704 1.68 19.29 14.05
CA GLY A 704 0.85 18.48 13.16
C GLY A 704 -0.58 18.98 13.07
N ARG A 705 -1.47 18.19 12.46
CA ARG A 705 -2.89 18.53 12.34
C ARG A 705 -3.73 17.75 13.35
N ILE A 706 -4.36 18.45 14.29
CA ILE A 706 -5.43 17.86 15.10
C ILE A 706 -6.72 17.90 14.30
N PHE A 707 -7.19 16.75 13.80
CA PHE A 707 -8.58 16.63 13.39
C PHE A 707 -9.42 16.44 14.66
N VAL A 708 -10.10 17.50 15.09
CA VAL A 708 -11.15 17.37 16.13
C VAL A 708 -12.27 16.50 15.55
N LYS A 709 -12.24 15.20 15.86
CA LYS A 709 -13.42 14.34 15.83
C LYS A 709 -14.09 14.48 17.18
N PHE A 710 -15.35 14.92 17.19
CA PHE A 710 -16.24 14.74 18.31
C PHE A 710 -16.22 13.27 18.73
N PHE A 711 -15.67 13.00 19.90
CA PHE A 711 -15.94 11.77 20.63
C PHE A 711 -17.41 11.82 21.07
N LEU A 712 -18.19 10.84 20.64
CA LEU A 712 -19.36 10.40 21.38
C LEU A 712 -19.10 8.94 21.75
N LEU A 713 -18.74 8.80 23.04
CA LEU A 713 -18.70 7.63 23.92
C LEU A 713 -17.95 6.37 23.43
#